data_AF-E1ZWI0-F1
#
_entry.id   AF-E1ZWI0-F1
#
_cell.length_a   1.000
_cell.length_b   1.000
_cell.length_c   1.000
_cell.angle_alpha   90.00
_cell.angle_beta   90.00
_cell.angle_gamma   90.00
#
_symmetry.space_group_name_H-M   'P 1'
#
loop_
_entity.id
_entity.type
_entity.pdbx_description
1 polymer ?
#
loop_
_entity_poly.entity_id
_entity_poly.type
_entity_poly.pdbx_seq_one_letter_code
_entity_poly.pdbx_strand_id
1 'polypeptide(L)'
;MTRNVCTDVRAIIVDALALAVDKIIPKPINPEYISFGSKAEYPEEYRVLGCNPEQQRGLARNVGGYLRKWGTRCATETRARVTRTGHTPRECTFFTDDTLACGTQAALDGTLRIMIDDTLPGTREKDPILTARRRETENGGGLLALETEERKERERFTIGILMMVTHFHSQSLSKIQTEKKPIEVPSSSQISTPESPTYTAAVVEYHPKYVINGSETLKSNSDAYVKHIRTASEMNADIIVFPEDGLTTVQVSRKERKEMQDWTTTIPAASFNYTPCTDNTEVSDALRKISCAARDNNIYVVINIAEKLPCTGNACPTDKMFYYNTNVVFDRTGKIIARYRKTNLYGEQVFNVTPEPEIVIFDTDFGVKFGTFTCFDILFYEPALKLTRFYNITDIVFPTAWFSEAPFLTAVQTQTGWSFSEDVNFLASGYNDPAAGSTGSGIYLGRRGIGEAIMSNIIYDDVLVFEVPKKKSKFNKNYDHSKDEKIYDYKEKNIHQEKPFNSITENNDNLFLLRDNIGAFATSSLEGNVSQATVCKNKFCCDFKIDVKIIDPSTKYRLVSFSGNRLYGTVEASARACGIIQCSNESISSCGSVQKSKTVFRSIEIAATFHDYQNILIMPSTLNSDLFPLSENWTYDEHVHNDHVHISMNLNNNTNNLVTFGIYSRYDNKNSASGAAFNAIYYFIALLVHLYLLKLC
;
A
#
# COMPACT_ATOMS: atom_id res chain seq x y z
N MET A 1 34.27 -38.20 56.52
CA MET A 1 32.81 -37.96 56.50
C MET A 1 32.51 -36.82 55.53
N THR A 2 32.64 -37.06 54.22
CA THR A 2 32.74 -35.98 53.21
C THR A 2 32.09 -36.40 51.88
N ARG A 3 30.92 -37.03 51.95
CA ARG A 3 30.10 -37.36 50.76
C ARG A 3 28.60 -37.10 50.89
N ASN A 4 28.06 -36.91 52.10
CA ASN A 4 26.63 -36.72 52.31
C ASN A 4 26.18 -35.24 52.24
N VAL A 5 27.09 -34.29 52.53
CA VAL A 5 26.75 -32.84 52.61
C VAL A 5 26.26 -32.27 51.27
N CYS A 6 26.80 -32.75 50.14
CA CYS A 6 26.40 -32.28 48.81
C CYS A 6 25.01 -32.78 48.36
N THR A 7 24.52 -33.89 48.93
CA THR A 7 23.18 -34.42 48.65
C THR A 7 22.11 -33.61 49.39
N ASP A 8 22.31 -33.36 50.69
CA ASP A 8 21.31 -32.66 51.51
C ASP A 8 21.14 -31.20 51.07
N VAL A 9 22.25 -30.53 50.72
CA VAL A 9 22.21 -29.16 50.17
C VAL A 9 21.46 -29.09 48.82
N ARG A 10 21.55 -30.14 47.98
CA ARG A 10 20.76 -30.21 46.74
C ARG A 10 19.27 -30.36 47.00
N ALA A 11 18.86 -31.19 47.95
CA ALA A 11 17.45 -31.33 48.33
C ALA A 11 16.87 -30.00 48.84
N ILE A 12 17.56 -29.37 49.80
CA ILE A 12 17.14 -28.10 50.41
C ILE A 12 17.01 -26.98 49.36
N ILE A 13 17.90 -26.91 48.36
CA ILE A 13 17.83 -25.92 47.29
C ILE A 13 16.66 -26.18 46.32
N VAL A 14 16.36 -27.46 46.01
CA VAL A 14 15.22 -27.81 45.15
C VAL A 14 13.89 -27.49 45.84
N ASP A 15 13.74 -27.83 47.12
CA ASP A 15 12.52 -27.51 47.88
C ASP A 15 12.34 -26.00 48.08
N ALA A 16 13.44 -25.26 48.32
CA ALA A 16 13.41 -23.80 48.39
C ALA A 16 13.02 -23.14 47.05
N LEU A 17 13.47 -23.70 45.92
CA LEU A 17 13.06 -23.24 44.59
C LEU A 17 11.58 -23.55 44.31
N ALA A 18 11.09 -24.74 44.66
CA ALA A 18 9.67 -25.08 44.55
C ALA A 18 8.77 -24.11 45.35
N LEU A 19 9.14 -23.85 46.61
CA LEU A 19 8.43 -22.90 47.50
C LEU A 19 8.53 -21.44 47.05
N ALA A 20 9.52 -21.07 46.23
CA ALA A 20 9.62 -19.74 45.62
C ALA A 20 8.74 -19.61 44.37
N VAL A 21 8.71 -20.63 43.51
CA VAL A 21 7.88 -20.65 42.29
C VAL A 21 6.39 -20.53 42.63
N ASP A 22 5.92 -21.31 43.60
CA ASP A 22 4.50 -21.35 44.03
C ASP A 22 4.01 -20.04 44.70
N LYS A 23 4.92 -19.11 45.03
CA LYS A 23 4.61 -17.79 45.62
C LYS A 23 4.80 -16.60 44.66
N ILE A 24 5.37 -16.82 43.48
CA ILE A 24 5.67 -15.77 42.50
C ILE A 24 4.77 -15.87 41.25
N ILE A 25 4.16 -17.02 40.97
CA ILE A 25 3.14 -17.18 39.93
C ILE A 25 1.81 -16.55 40.40
N PRO A 26 1.25 -15.56 39.68
CA PRO A 26 -0.14 -15.15 39.89
C PRO A 26 -1.06 -16.29 39.46
N LYS A 27 -1.97 -16.73 40.33
CA LYS A 27 -2.99 -17.72 39.93
C LYS A 27 -3.84 -17.14 38.78
N PRO A 28 -4.13 -17.93 37.73
CA PRO A 28 -4.97 -17.45 36.64
C PRO A 28 -6.36 -17.08 37.17
N ILE A 29 -6.83 -15.89 36.84
CA ILE A 29 -8.21 -15.47 37.12
C ILE A 29 -9.12 -16.30 36.21
N ASN A 30 -10.06 -17.02 36.82
CA ASN A 30 -10.98 -17.90 36.11
C ASN A 30 -11.96 -17.05 35.25
N PRO A 31 -12.13 -17.32 33.95
CA PRO A 31 -13.01 -16.54 33.08
C PRO A 31 -14.48 -16.94 33.27
N GLU A 32 -15.08 -16.55 34.39
CA GLU A 32 -16.54 -16.60 34.54
C GLU A 32 -17.22 -15.46 33.77
N TYR A 33 -18.41 -15.76 33.27
CA TYR A 33 -19.19 -14.94 32.33
C TYR A 33 -19.35 -13.48 32.77
N ILE A 34 -18.94 -12.55 31.89
CA ILE A 34 -19.41 -11.16 31.90
C ILE A 34 -20.07 -10.85 30.55
N SER A 35 -21.40 -10.96 30.51
CA SER A 35 -22.21 -10.43 29.41
C SER A 35 -22.65 -9.00 29.72
N PHE A 36 -22.09 -8.01 29.01
CA PHE A 36 -22.59 -6.63 29.07
C PHE A 36 -23.56 -6.34 27.93
N GLY A 37 -24.85 -6.48 28.23
CA GLY A 37 -25.93 -5.91 27.40
C GLY A 37 -25.94 -4.39 27.55
N SER A 38 -25.91 -3.66 26.43
CA SER A 38 -25.82 -2.20 26.42
C SER A 38 -27.13 -1.51 26.80
N LYS A 39 -27.29 -1.21 28.10
CA LYS A 39 -28.12 -0.11 28.59
C LYS A 39 -27.22 0.94 29.23
N ALA A 40 -27.12 2.10 28.59
CA ALA A 40 -26.50 3.28 29.20
C ALA A 40 -27.57 4.09 29.94
N GLU A 41 -27.45 4.18 31.25
CA GLU A 41 -28.17 5.18 32.06
C GLU A 41 -27.29 6.44 32.16
N TYR A 42 -27.89 7.61 31.95
CA TYR A 42 -27.21 8.89 32.10
C TYR A 42 -27.27 9.35 33.57
N PRO A 43 -26.17 9.88 34.14
CA PRO A 43 -26.23 10.58 35.42
C PRO A 43 -26.76 12.02 35.24
N GLU A 44 -27.83 12.37 35.95
CA GLU A 44 -28.16 13.76 36.25
C GLU A 44 -27.34 14.22 37.47
N GLU A 45 -26.87 15.47 37.48
CA GLU A 45 -27.32 16.39 38.53
C GLU A 45 -27.31 17.87 38.12
N TYR A 46 -28.35 18.56 38.56
CA TYR A 46 -28.89 19.84 38.11
C TYR A 46 -27.99 21.07 38.32
N ARG A 47 -28.17 22.08 37.45
CA ARG A 47 -28.81 23.34 37.89
C ARG A 47 -29.52 24.11 36.78
N VAL A 48 -30.46 24.97 37.19
CA VAL A 48 -31.60 25.43 36.38
C VAL A 48 -31.57 26.93 36.11
N LEU A 49 -31.62 27.30 34.82
CA LEU A 49 -32.26 28.50 34.26
C LEU A 49 -32.72 28.12 32.83
N GLY A 50 -33.95 28.37 32.35
CA GLY A 50 -35.10 29.01 32.99
C GLY A 50 -35.82 29.97 32.03
N CYS A 51 -36.61 29.48 31.08
CA CYS A 51 -37.53 30.31 30.27
C CYS A 51 -38.73 29.53 29.70
N ASN A 52 -39.81 30.26 29.41
CA ASN A 52 -41.17 29.74 29.20
C ASN A 52 -41.62 29.83 27.72
N PRO A 53 -42.35 28.85 27.16
CA PRO A 53 -42.82 28.90 25.78
C PRO A 53 -44.25 29.45 25.64
N GLU A 54 -44.42 30.66 25.07
CA GLU A 54 -45.55 31.00 24.17
C GLU A 54 -45.44 32.41 23.55
N GLN A 55 -45.23 32.48 22.22
CA GLN A 55 -45.66 33.56 21.29
C GLN A 55 -45.11 33.22 19.88
N GLN A 56 -45.84 32.46 19.07
CA GLN A 56 -46.78 32.95 18.05
C GLN A 56 -46.19 33.76 16.88
N ARG A 57 -46.13 33.08 15.71
CA ARG A 57 -46.53 33.55 14.36
C ARG A 57 -46.01 34.92 13.85
N GLY A 58 -45.13 34.89 12.84
CA GLY A 58 -44.72 36.11 12.11
C GLY A 58 -44.23 35.90 10.67
N LEU A 59 -45.18 35.73 9.73
CA LEU A 59 -45.08 35.86 8.25
C LEU A 59 -43.92 35.21 7.46
N ALA A 60 -44.28 34.54 6.35
CA ALA A 60 -43.36 34.15 5.28
C ALA A 60 -43.34 35.19 4.14
N ARG A 61 -42.26 35.23 3.34
CA ARG A 61 -42.32 35.48 1.88
C ARG A 61 -41.01 35.21 1.12
N ASN A 62 -41.20 34.86 -0.16
CA ASN A 62 -40.23 34.69 -1.26
C ASN A 62 -39.44 33.36 -1.26
N VAL A 63 -39.71 32.38 -2.14
CA VAL A 63 -39.60 32.34 -3.63
C VAL A 63 -38.15 32.07 -4.09
N GLY A 64 -37.84 31.03 -4.87
CA GLY A 64 -38.69 29.89 -5.28
C GLY A 64 -38.20 29.15 -6.54
N GLY A 65 -38.48 27.85 -6.63
CA GLY A 65 -38.12 26.98 -7.77
C GLY A 65 -36.69 26.40 -7.67
N TYR A 66 -36.37 25.21 -8.21
CA TYR A 66 -37.18 24.29 -9.03
C TYR A 66 -36.88 22.83 -8.64
N LEU A 67 -37.93 22.01 -8.48
CA LEU A 67 -37.98 20.61 -8.96
C LEU A 67 -39.41 20.02 -8.82
N ARG A 68 -40.08 19.87 -9.96
CA ARG A 68 -41.14 18.85 -10.20
C ARG A 68 -40.44 17.66 -10.88
N LYS A 69 -40.93 16.41 -10.97
CA LYS A 69 -42.25 15.76 -10.74
C LYS A 69 -41.93 14.24 -10.57
N TRP A 70 -42.70 13.34 -9.94
CA TRP A 70 -44.04 13.35 -9.31
C TRP A 70 -43.85 13.10 -7.78
N GLY A 71 -44.64 12.42 -6.94
CA GLY A 71 -45.95 11.71 -7.00
C GLY A 71 -45.88 10.22 -7.39
N THR A 72 -46.80 9.33 -7.01
CA THR A 72 -47.92 9.28 -6.03
C THR A 72 -48.45 7.82 -6.03
N ARG A 73 -49.13 7.21 -5.05
CA ARG A 73 -49.86 7.58 -3.80
C ARG A 73 -49.71 6.38 -2.80
N CYS A 74 -49.81 6.54 -1.46
CA CYS A 74 -51.02 6.53 -0.60
C CYS A 74 -51.95 5.32 -0.81
N ALA A 75 -52.51 4.63 0.20
CA ALA A 75 -52.54 4.80 1.67
C ALA A 75 -52.66 3.39 2.35
N THR A 76 -52.89 3.14 3.65
CA THR A 76 -53.45 3.94 4.76
C THR A 76 -53.02 3.38 6.13
N GLU A 77 -52.96 4.20 7.18
CA GLU A 77 -52.85 3.73 8.57
C GLU A 77 -54.19 3.23 9.14
N THR A 78 -54.15 2.27 10.05
CA THR A 78 -55.12 2.18 11.17
C THR A 78 -54.40 1.80 12.46
N ARG A 79 -54.52 2.63 13.51
CA ARG A 79 -54.01 2.30 14.86
C ARG A 79 -55.06 1.55 15.68
N ALA A 80 -54.62 0.54 16.43
CA ALA A 80 -55.27 0.05 17.66
C ALA A 80 -54.20 -0.08 18.77
N ARG A 81 -54.62 -0.16 20.04
CA ARG A 81 -53.76 0.17 21.20
C ARG A 81 -54.18 -0.64 22.44
N VAL A 82 -53.23 -0.93 23.34
CA VAL A 82 -53.41 -1.63 24.65
C VAL A 82 -53.92 -3.09 24.44
N THR A 83 -53.62 -4.11 25.25
CA THR A 83 -53.23 -4.20 26.67
C THR A 83 -52.01 -5.10 26.95
N ARG A 84 -51.58 -5.12 28.21
CA ARG A 84 -50.39 -5.82 28.74
C ARG A 84 -50.81 -6.80 29.84
N THR A 85 -50.75 -8.09 29.56
CA THR A 85 -50.75 -9.17 30.56
C THR A 85 -49.66 -10.17 30.17
N GLY A 86 -48.96 -10.74 31.15
CA GLY A 86 -47.89 -11.70 30.91
C GLY A 86 -47.99 -12.89 31.85
N HIS A 87 -47.68 -14.08 31.33
CA HIS A 87 -47.40 -15.28 32.10
C HIS A 87 -46.35 -16.12 31.36
N THR A 88 -45.38 -16.62 32.12
CA THR A 88 -44.40 -17.66 31.76
C THR A 88 -44.83 -18.99 32.39
N PRO A 89 -44.16 -20.12 32.13
CA PRO A 89 -43.54 -20.62 30.88
C PRO A 89 -44.06 -22.04 30.55
N ARG A 90 -43.53 -22.71 29.49
CA ARG A 90 -42.97 -24.08 29.57
C ARG A 90 -42.42 -24.60 28.24
N GLU A 91 -41.59 -25.63 28.34
CA GLU A 91 -40.98 -26.34 27.21
C GLU A 91 -41.99 -27.24 26.46
N CYS A 92 -41.67 -27.57 25.21
CA CYS A 92 -41.91 -28.91 24.65
C CYS A 92 -40.93 -29.18 23.50
N THR A 93 -40.04 -30.14 23.69
CA THR A 93 -39.22 -30.75 22.63
C THR A 93 -40.03 -31.74 21.81
N PHE A 94 -39.70 -31.96 20.53
CA PHE A 94 -39.33 -33.31 20.03
C PHE A 94 -38.73 -33.28 18.60
N PHE A 95 -37.91 -34.28 18.29
CA PHE A 95 -37.40 -34.66 16.96
C PHE A 95 -38.54 -35.39 16.16
N THR A 96 -38.52 -35.57 14.83
CA THR A 96 -37.65 -36.48 14.04
C THR A 96 -37.80 -36.27 12.52
N ASP A 97 -37.02 -36.99 11.73
CA ASP A 97 -36.74 -36.75 10.31
C ASP A 97 -37.69 -37.40 9.26
N ASP A 98 -37.59 -36.83 8.04
CA ASP A 98 -37.42 -37.50 6.73
C ASP A 98 -38.56 -37.98 5.79
N THR A 99 -38.26 -37.78 4.48
CA THR A 99 -38.74 -38.46 3.24
C THR A 99 -40.10 -38.19 2.52
N LEU A 100 -39.95 -37.68 1.28
CA LEU A 100 -40.64 -37.99 -0.02
C LEU A 100 -42.17 -37.81 -0.28
N ALA A 101 -42.46 -36.73 -1.04
CA ALA A 101 -42.96 -36.71 -2.44
C ALA A 101 -44.30 -37.37 -2.92
N CYS A 102 -45.20 -36.49 -3.43
CA CYS A 102 -46.11 -36.60 -4.60
C CYS A 102 -46.50 -35.14 -5.00
N GLY A 103 -46.81 -34.70 -6.23
CA GLY A 103 -47.57 -35.27 -7.37
C GLY A 103 -48.94 -34.54 -7.44
N THR A 104 -49.43 -33.88 -8.51
CA THR A 104 -49.31 -34.08 -9.98
C THR A 104 -49.68 -32.84 -10.84
N GLN A 105 -49.24 -32.80 -12.13
CA GLN A 105 -49.85 -32.34 -13.42
C GLN A 105 -50.82 -31.11 -13.51
N ALA A 106 -50.99 -30.38 -14.63
CA ALA A 106 -50.54 -30.39 -16.04
C ALA A 106 -50.47 -28.92 -16.57
N ALA A 107 -49.72 -28.47 -17.60
CA ALA A 107 -49.07 -29.01 -18.82
C ALA A 107 -49.83 -28.76 -20.15
N LEU A 108 -49.26 -27.91 -21.03
CA LEU A 108 -49.48 -27.72 -22.49
C LEU A 108 -48.69 -26.45 -22.95
N ASP A 109 -48.31 -26.25 -24.21
CA ASP A 109 -47.25 -26.93 -25.00
C ASP A 109 -46.64 -25.89 -25.99
N GLY A 110 -45.42 -26.10 -26.51
CA GLY A 110 -44.77 -25.16 -27.45
C GLY A 110 -43.25 -25.32 -27.59
N THR A 111 -42.81 -26.22 -28.48
CA THR A 111 -41.40 -26.39 -28.90
C THR A 111 -40.95 -25.25 -29.85
N LEU A 112 -39.66 -25.02 -30.18
CA LEU A 112 -38.70 -25.99 -30.73
C LEU A 112 -37.21 -25.52 -30.72
N ARG A 113 -36.34 -26.38 -30.15
CA ARG A 113 -34.90 -26.69 -30.41
C ARG A 113 -33.89 -25.62 -30.90
N ILE A 114 -32.70 -25.70 -30.29
CA ILE A 114 -31.38 -25.42 -30.91
C ILE A 114 -30.56 -26.72 -30.86
N MET A 115 -29.70 -26.97 -31.85
CA MET A 115 -28.69 -28.05 -31.91
C MET A 115 -27.37 -27.39 -32.38
N ILE A 116 -26.22 -27.49 -31.71
CA ILE A 116 -25.34 -28.65 -31.41
C ILE A 116 -24.30 -28.91 -32.53
N ASP A 117 -23.04 -28.87 -32.08
CA ASP A 117 -21.76 -29.40 -32.60
C ASP A 117 -20.89 -28.69 -33.66
N ASP A 118 -19.59 -28.89 -33.46
CA ASP A 118 -18.43 -28.37 -34.20
C ASP A 118 -18.07 -29.19 -35.45
N THR A 119 -17.34 -28.60 -36.42
CA THR A 119 -16.08 -29.16 -36.99
C THR A 119 -15.41 -28.27 -38.06
N LEU A 120 -14.08 -28.39 -38.15
CA LEU A 120 -13.20 -27.99 -39.28
C LEU A 120 -12.63 -29.29 -39.92
N PRO A 121 -11.86 -29.30 -41.05
CA PRO A 121 -11.41 -28.22 -41.97
C PRO A 121 -11.69 -28.51 -43.47
N GLY A 122 -11.22 -27.68 -44.43
CA GLY A 122 -11.27 -28.05 -45.87
C GLY A 122 -10.81 -27.04 -46.96
N THR A 123 -9.54 -27.14 -47.35
CA THR A 123 -8.81 -26.56 -48.52
C THR A 123 -9.51 -26.11 -49.84
N ARG A 124 -8.98 -24.99 -50.39
CA ARG A 124 -8.56 -24.70 -51.80
C ARG A 124 -9.52 -24.21 -52.93
N GLU A 125 -9.06 -23.10 -53.54
CA GLU A 125 -8.97 -22.74 -54.98
C GLU A 125 -10.14 -22.09 -55.80
N LYS A 126 -9.77 -20.98 -56.47
CA LYS A 126 -10.16 -20.46 -57.82
C LYS A 126 -11.52 -19.75 -58.05
N ASP A 127 -11.46 -18.41 -58.21
CA ASP A 127 -11.51 -17.65 -59.49
C ASP A 127 -12.51 -18.04 -60.63
N PRO A 128 -12.90 -17.09 -61.54
CA PRO A 128 -13.10 -15.64 -61.39
C PRO A 128 -14.23 -15.03 -62.33
N ILE A 129 -14.21 -13.71 -62.59
CA ILE A 129 -14.68 -12.98 -63.82
C ILE A 129 -16.18 -12.59 -64.01
N LEU A 130 -16.46 -11.29 -63.74
CA LEU A 130 -17.07 -10.22 -64.58
C LEU A 130 -18.46 -10.30 -65.29
N THR A 131 -19.02 -9.07 -65.45
CA THR A 131 -20.08 -8.58 -66.37
C THR A 131 -21.56 -8.78 -65.99
N ALA A 132 -22.54 -7.91 -66.34
CA ALA A 132 -22.58 -6.47 -66.69
C ALA A 132 -24.06 -6.00 -66.88
N ARG A 133 -24.29 -4.70 -67.22
CA ARG A 133 -25.54 -4.08 -67.78
C ARG A 133 -26.73 -3.84 -66.79
N ARG A 134 -27.60 -2.82 -66.93
CA ARG A 134 -27.72 -1.70 -67.91
C ARG A 134 -28.62 -0.52 -67.41
N ARG A 135 -28.66 0.56 -68.22
CA ARG A 135 -29.56 1.74 -68.29
C ARG A 135 -29.19 2.93 -67.38
N GLU A 136 -29.01 4.18 -67.84
CA GLU A 136 -29.42 4.98 -69.05
C GLU A 136 -30.77 5.75 -68.92
N THR A 137 -30.67 7.07 -68.69
CA THR A 137 -31.35 8.22 -69.37
C THR A 137 -30.46 9.47 -69.10
N GLU A 138 -30.01 10.28 -70.06
CA GLU A 138 -30.74 11.24 -70.95
C GLU A 138 -31.41 12.40 -70.18
N ASN A 139 -31.32 13.71 -70.51
CA ASN A 139 -30.63 14.54 -71.55
C ASN A 139 -30.44 15.98 -70.95
N GLY A 140 -29.73 16.98 -71.50
CA GLY A 140 -28.82 17.06 -72.67
C GLY A 140 -28.65 18.53 -73.16
N GLY A 141 -27.41 18.97 -73.42
CA GLY A 141 -27.04 20.24 -74.08
C GLY A 141 -27.03 21.52 -73.20
N GLY A 142 -26.14 22.51 -73.41
CA GLY A 142 -24.92 22.52 -74.23
C GLY A 142 -24.51 23.90 -74.77
N LEU A 143 -23.36 24.43 -74.33
CA LEU A 143 -22.61 25.48 -75.06
C LEU A 143 -21.10 25.31 -74.82
N LEU A 144 -20.26 25.78 -75.74
CA LEU A 144 -18.84 25.45 -75.85
C LEU A 144 -17.90 26.59 -75.41
N ALA A 145 -16.66 26.19 -75.11
CA ALA A 145 -15.43 26.99 -75.15
C ALA A 145 -15.28 28.16 -74.14
N LEU A 146 -14.94 27.84 -72.88
CA LEU A 146 -14.20 28.76 -72.00
C LEU A 146 -13.32 28.09 -70.91
N GLU A 147 -13.04 26.78 -70.97
CA GLU A 147 -12.35 26.03 -69.87
C GLU A 147 -11.00 25.37 -70.25
N THR A 148 -10.40 25.72 -71.39
CA THR A 148 -9.15 25.10 -71.87
C THR A 148 -7.84 25.69 -71.33
N GLU A 149 -7.90 26.70 -70.44
CA GLU A 149 -6.72 27.29 -69.78
C GLU A 149 -6.60 26.89 -68.29
N GLU A 150 -7.66 27.00 -67.48
CA GLU A 150 -7.59 26.67 -66.03
C GLU A 150 -7.07 25.26 -65.73
N ARG A 151 -7.39 24.29 -66.59
CA ARG A 151 -6.93 22.89 -66.43
C ARG A 151 -5.40 22.76 -66.56
N LYS A 152 -4.74 23.63 -67.33
CA LYS A 152 -3.26 23.65 -67.46
C LYS A 152 -2.56 24.36 -66.30
N GLU A 153 -3.23 25.30 -65.63
CA GLU A 153 -2.69 25.94 -64.44
C GLU A 153 -2.67 24.99 -63.23
N ARG A 154 -3.75 24.23 -63.00
CA ARG A 154 -3.82 23.26 -61.89
C ARG A 154 -2.78 22.14 -61.99
N GLU A 155 -2.48 21.65 -63.19
CA GLU A 155 -1.41 20.67 -63.40
C GLU A 155 -0.02 21.26 -63.10
N ARG A 156 0.25 22.50 -63.54
CA ARG A 156 1.50 23.22 -63.22
C ARG A 156 1.67 23.46 -61.72
N PHE A 157 0.61 23.87 -61.02
CA PHE A 157 0.64 24.13 -59.58
C PHE A 157 0.92 22.84 -58.78
N THR A 158 0.31 21.72 -59.18
CA THR A 158 0.51 20.40 -58.56
C THR A 158 1.94 19.89 -58.77
N ILE A 159 2.50 20.04 -59.97
CA ILE A 159 3.90 19.66 -60.28
C ILE A 159 4.89 20.55 -59.51
N GLY A 160 4.62 21.86 -59.38
CA GLY A 160 5.47 22.79 -58.63
C GLY A 160 5.61 22.43 -57.15
N ILE A 161 4.51 22.04 -56.50
CA ILE A 161 4.53 21.56 -55.11
C ILE A 161 5.36 20.26 -54.98
N LEU A 162 5.20 19.32 -55.92
CA LEU A 162 5.94 18.06 -55.90
C LEU A 162 7.46 18.26 -56.10
N MET A 163 7.86 19.26 -56.91
CA MET A 163 9.26 19.65 -57.07
C MET A 163 9.83 20.36 -55.83
N MET A 164 9.05 21.17 -55.11
CA MET A 164 9.53 21.76 -53.84
C MET A 164 9.78 20.71 -52.76
N VAL A 165 8.88 19.75 -52.58
CA VAL A 165 9.01 18.68 -51.55
C VAL A 165 10.22 17.79 -51.81
N THR A 166 10.50 17.47 -53.07
CA THR A 166 11.67 16.67 -53.47
C THR A 166 12.98 17.45 -53.37
N HIS A 167 13.00 18.75 -53.68
CA HIS A 167 14.19 19.58 -53.52
C HIS A 167 14.57 19.78 -52.03
N PHE A 168 13.59 19.93 -51.14
CA PHE A 168 13.83 20.01 -49.69
C PHE A 168 14.44 18.70 -49.12
N HIS A 169 13.97 17.54 -49.58
CA HIS A 169 14.60 16.25 -49.23
C HIS A 169 16.03 16.14 -49.77
N SER A 170 16.28 16.63 -50.99
CA SER A 170 17.61 16.54 -51.62
C SER A 170 18.67 17.40 -50.92
N GLN A 171 18.33 18.55 -50.32
CA GLN A 171 19.31 19.39 -49.62
C GLN A 171 19.61 18.93 -48.19
N SER A 172 18.70 18.22 -47.53
CA SER A 172 18.91 17.70 -46.16
C SER A 172 19.98 16.58 -46.10
N LEU A 173 20.10 15.78 -47.17
CA LEU A 173 20.91 14.56 -47.22
C LEU A 173 22.42 14.75 -47.52
N SER A 174 22.92 15.99 -47.60
CA SER A 174 24.32 16.27 -48.00
C SER A 174 25.19 16.97 -46.94
N LYS A 175 24.71 17.12 -45.69
CA LYS A 175 25.43 17.85 -44.61
C LYS A 175 25.53 17.12 -43.26
N ILE A 176 25.58 15.79 -43.25
CA ILE A 176 26.01 15.02 -42.06
C ILE A 176 27.04 13.95 -42.49
N GLN A 177 28.32 14.33 -42.51
CA GLN A 177 29.43 13.38 -42.76
C GLN A 177 30.66 13.73 -41.91
N THR A 178 30.51 13.62 -40.60
CA THR A 178 31.61 13.67 -39.62
C THR A 178 31.49 12.49 -38.67
N GLU A 179 32.54 11.66 -38.64
CA GLU A 179 32.83 10.61 -37.65
C GLU A 179 31.65 9.78 -37.11
N LYS A 180 31.26 8.74 -37.87
CA LYS A 180 30.67 7.55 -37.25
C LYS A 180 31.73 6.85 -36.40
N LYS A 181 31.80 7.18 -35.10
CA LYS A 181 32.09 6.14 -34.09
C LYS A 181 31.08 4.99 -34.28
N PRO A 182 31.43 3.74 -33.97
CA PRO A 182 30.44 2.68 -33.90
C PRO A 182 29.30 3.12 -32.97
N ILE A 183 28.07 3.05 -33.48
CA ILE A 183 26.91 3.07 -32.59
C ILE A 183 26.95 1.70 -31.91
N GLU A 184 27.31 1.69 -30.63
CA GLU A 184 27.06 0.54 -29.77
C GLU A 184 25.54 0.37 -29.71
N VAL A 185 25.03 -0.55 -30.54
CA VAL A 185 23.72 -1.15 -30.33
C VAL A 185 23.78 -1.75 -28.92
N PRO A 186 22.88 -1.36 -28.00
CA PRO A 186 22.86 -1.95 -26.67
C PRO A 186 22.85 -3.47 -26.80
N SER A 187 23.83 -4.11 -26.15
CA SER A 187 24.04 -5.54 -26.31
C SER A 187 22.80 -6.33 -25.88
N SER A 188 22.67 -7.53 -26.47
CA SER A 188 21.62 -8.52 -26.18
C SER A 188 21.10 -8.49 -24.74
N SER A 189 19.78 -8.56 -24.56
CA SER A 189 19.03 -8.85 -23.32
C SER A 189 19.87 -9.58 -22.27
N GLN A 190 20.58 -8.82 -21.44
CA GLN A 190 21.58 -9.34 -20.52
C GLN A 190 21.11 -9.15 -19.09
N ILE A 191 20.80 -10.28 -18.47
CA ILE A 191 20.56 -10.41 -17.03
C ILE A 191 21.71 -9.76 -16.26
N SER A 192 21.40 -9.01 -15.21
CA SER A 192 22.39 -8.30 -14.44
C SER A 192 23.38 -9.27 -13.78
N THR A 193 24.68 -9.00 -13.89
CA THR A 193 25.72 -9.74 -13.15
C THR A 193 26.07 -8.98 -11.87
N PRO A 194 26.82 -9.54 -10.91
CA PRO A 194 27.31 -8.80 -9.74
C PRO A 194 28.03 -7.49 -10.11
N GLU A 195 28.76 -7.49 -11.22
CA GLU A 195 29.55 -6.37 -11.73
C GLU A 195 28.71 -5.27 -12.39
N SER A 196 27.48 -5.55 -12.84
CA SER A 196 26.57 -4.54 -13.40
C SER A 196 26.37 -3.39 -12.39
N PRO A 197 26.42 -2.11 -12.81
CA PRO A 197 26.24 -0.96 -11.91
C PRO A 197 24.79 -0.83 -11.42
N THR A 198 23.87 -1.47 -12.13
CA THR A 198 22.41 -1.40 -12.00
C THR A 198 21.80 -2.80 -12.03
N TYR A 199 20.52 -2.90 -11.66
CA TYR A 199 19.67 -4.06 -11.91
C TYR A 199 18.26 -3.59 -12.30
N THR A 200 17.53 -4.38 -13.08
CA THR A 200 16.18 -3.99 -13.51
C THR A 200 15.16 -4.50 -12.48
N ALA A 201 14.43 -3.60 -11.84
CA ALA A 201 13.39 -3.94 -10.88
C ALA A 201 12.00 -3.74 -11.48
N ALA A 202 11.06 -4.62 -11.12
CA ALA A 202 9.64 -4.47 -11.38
C ALA A 202 8.84 -4.48 -10.07
N VAL A 203 7.83 -3.62 -9.97
CA VAL A 203 6.80 -3.68 -8.91
C VAL A 203 5.42 -3.61 -9.57
N VAL A 204 4.48 -4.39 -9.06
CA VAL A 204 3.11 -4.43 -9.59
C VAL A 204 2.18 -3.61 -8.70
N GLU A 205 1.42 -2.69 -9.25
CA GLU A 205 0.17 -2.26 -8.62
C GLU A 205 -0.92 -3.21 -9.11
N TYR A 206 -1.61 -3.90 -8.20
CA TYR A 206 -2.49 -5.02 -8.56
C TYR A 206 -3.83 -4.96 -7.83
N HIS A 207 -4.93 -5.25 -8.53
CA HIS A 207 -6.29 -5.35 -7.99
C HIS A 207 -6.72 -6.82 -7.77
N PRO A 208 -6.68 -7.32 -6.52
CA PRO A 208 -6.98 -8.73 -6.23
C PRO A 208 -8.47 -9.04 -6.33
N LYS A 209 -8.80 -10.04 -7.13
CA LYS A 209 -10.19 -10.40 -7.44
C LYS A 209 -10.66 -11.49 -6.48
N TYR A 210 -11.56 -11.14 -5.57
CA TYR A 210 -12.30 -12.14 -4.79
C TYR A 210 -13.24 -12.90 -5.72
N VAL A 211 -13.26 -14.24 -5.64
CA VAL A 211 -14.12 -15.08 -6.47
C VAL A 211 -15.28 -15.65 -5.65
N ILE A 212 -15.11 -16.83 -5.04
CA ILE A 212 -16.13 -17.50 -4.22
C ILE A 212 -15.58 -18.03 -2.89
N ASN A 213 -14.42 -18.68 -2.94
CA ASN A 213 -13.70 -19.29 -1.82
C ASN A 213 -12.20 -19.02 -1.95
N GLY A 214 -11.40 -19.49 -0.99
CA GLY A 214 -9.95 -19.26 -0.99
C GLY A 214 -9.24 -19.87 -2.20
N SER A 215 -9.53 -21.13 -2.52
CA SER A 215 -8.88 -21.85 -3.62
C SER A 215 -9.06 -21.18 -4.98
N GLU A 216 -10.30 -20.85 -5.37
CA GLU A 216 -10.58 -20.18 -6.65
C GLU A 216 -10.07 -18.72 -6.67
N THR A 217 -10.00 -18.05 -5.51
CA THR A 217 -9.41 -16.70 -5.40
C THR A 217 -7.89 -16.73 -5.59
N LEU A 218 -7.18 -17.61 -4.86
CA LEU A 218 -5.74 -17.86 -5.02
C LEU A 218 -5.38 -18.27 -6.46
N LYS A 219 -6.21 -19.11 -7.08
CA LYS A 219 -6.08 -19.56 -8.46
C LYS A 219 -6.24 -18.40 -9.45
N SER A 220 -7.32 -17.61 -9.34
CA SER A 220 -7.59 -16.45 -10.19
C SER A 220 -6.47 -15.40 -10.13
N ASN A 221 -6.04 -15.05 -8.92
CA ASN A 221 -4.99 -14.05 -8.72
C ASN A 221 -3.61 -14.57 -9.15
N SER A 222 -3.28 -15.85 -8.90
CA SER A 222 -2.04 -16.45 -9.43
C SER A 222 -2.03 -16.55 -10.97
N ASP A 223 -3.17 -16.76 -11.64
CA ASP A 223 -3.28 -16.69 -13.10
C ASP A 223 -3.13 -15.28 -13.67
N ALA A 224 -3.26 -14.23 -12.85
CA ALA A 224 -2.82 -12.89 -13.20
C ALA A 224 -1.31 -12.72 -12.96
N TYR A 225 -0.80 -13.15 -11.80
CA TYR A 225 0.62 -13.04 -11.45
C TYR A 225 1.54 -13.65 -12.51
N VAL A 226 1.21 -14.83 -13.05
CA VAL A 226 1.97 -15.47 -14.15
C VAL A 226 2.13 -14.54 -15.36
N LYS A 227 1.11 -13.74 -15.68
CA LYS A 227 1.14 -12.79 -16.81
C LYS A 227 2.04 -11.61 -16.49
N HIS A 228 1.93 -11.02 -15.29
CA HIS A 228 2.79 -9.91 -14.87
C HIS A 228 4.27 -10.32 -14.73
N ILE A 229 4.55 -11.53 -14.21
CA ILE A 229 5.91 -12.13 -14.18
C ILE A 229 6.49 -12.22 -15.60
N ARG A 230 5.69 -12.72 -16.55
CA ARG A 230 6.08 -12.78 -17.96
C ARG A 230 6.33 -11.40 -18.55
N THR A 231 5.43 -10.43 -18.34
CA THR A 231 5.60 -9.06 -18.84
C THR A 231 6.87 -8.41 -18.30
N ALA A 232 7.17 -8.57 -17.00
CA ALA A 232 8.41 -8.05 -16.42
C ALA A 232 9.66 -8.73 -17.00
N SER A 233 9.64 -10.04 -17.25
CA SER A 233 10.73 -10.77 -17.91
C SER A 233 10.91 -10.36 -19.39
N GLU A 234 9.82 -10.15 -20.12
CA GLU A 234 9.83 -9.56 -21.48
C GLU A 234 10.37 -8.11 -21.49
N MET A 235 10.32 -7.42 -20.33
CA MET A 235 10.96 -6.12 -20.08
C MET A 235 12.37 -6.22 -19.46
N ASN A 236 12.96 -7.42 -19.37
CA ASN A 236 14.28 -7.70 -18.80
C ASN A 236 14.43 -7.39 -17.29
N ALA A 237 13.37 -7.51 -16.51
CA ALA A 237 13.44 -7.39 -15.06
C ALA A 237 14.22 -8.55 -14.41
N ASP A 238 15.11 -8.24 -13.48
CA ASP A 238 15.82 -9.20 -12.63
C ASP A 238 14.94 -9.70 -11.48
N ILE A 239 14.07 -8.82 -10.96
CA ILE A 239 13.18 -9.08 -9.83
C ILE A 239 11.81 -8.42 -10.04
N ILE A 240 10.73 -9.11 -9.67
CA ILE A 240 9.35 -8.59 -9.63
C ILE A 240 8.75 -8.74 -8.22
N VAL A 241 8.14 -7.67 -7.71
CA VAL A 241 7.45 -7.63 -6.41
C VAL A 241 5.94 -7.48 -6.59
N PHE A 242 5.17 -8.26 -5.84
CA PHE A 242 3.70 -8.22 -5.78
C PHE A 242 3.17 -7.80 -4.39
N PRO A 243 1.90 -7.34 -4.29
CA PRO A 243 1.40 -6.74 -3.05
C PRO A 243 1.11 -7.72 -1.92
N GLU A 244 1.05 -7.18 -0.69
CA GLU A 244 0.41 -7.81 0.45
C GLU A 244 -1.06 -8.10 0.15
N ASP A 245 -1.56 -9.25 0.62
CA ASP A 245 -2.91 -9.74 0.33
C ASP A 245 -3.25 -9.82 -1.18
N GLY A 246 -2.26 -9.72 -2.08
CA GLY A 246 -2.49 -9.67 -3.52
C GLY A 246 -2.99 -10.99 -4.12
N LEU A 247 -2.75 -12.12 -3.45
CA LEU A 247 -3.32 -13.43 -3.80
C LEU A 247 -4.60 -13.75 -3.03
N THR A 248 -4.69 -13.32 -1.78
CA THR A 248 -5.72 -13.67 -0.79
C THR A 248 -6.89 -12.68 -0.72
N THR A 249 -6.71 -11.45 -1.22
CA THR A 249 -7.53 -10.26 -0.96
C THR A 249 -7.57 -9.88 0.53
N VAL A 250 -7.78 -8.59 0.85
CA VAL A 250 -7.99 -8.13 2.24
C VAL A 250 -9.24 -8.71 2.92
N GLN A 251 -10.01 -9.57 2.23
CA GLN A 251 -11.08 -10.36 2.85
C GLN A 251 -10.55 -11.54 3.68
N VAL A 252 -9.33 -12.04 3.49
CA VAL A 252 -8.79 -13.14 4.31
C VAL A 252 -8.74 -12.75 5.79
N SER A 253 -8.33 -11.50 6.05
CA SER A 253 -8.28 -10.87 7.37
C SER A 253 -9.67 -10.62 8.00
N ARG A 254 -10.76 -10.91 7.28
CA ARG A 254 -12.15 -10.84 7.74
C ARG A 254 -12.82 -12.21 7.91
N LYS A 255 -12.10 -13.32 7.67
CA LYS A 255 -12.61 -14.69 7.83
C LYS A 255 -12.57 -15.14 9.29
N GLU A 256 -13.30 -16.19 9.63
CA GLU A 256 -13.07 -16.95 10.85
C GLU A 256 -11.89 -17.93 10.65
N ARG A 257 -11.13 -18.22 11.72
CA ARG A 257 -9.99 -19.15 11.66
C ARG A 257 -10.34 -20.58 11.19
N LYS A 258 -11.61 -20.98 11.30
CA LYS A 258 -12.15 -22.25 10.75
C LYS A 258 -12.21 -22.27 9.21
N GLU A 259 -12.29 -21.11 8.56
CA GLU A 259 -12.37 -20.97 7.10
C GLU A 259 -11.01 -20.86 6.42
N MET A 260 -9.96 -20.50 7.19
CA MET A 260 -8.61 -20.19 6.69
C MET A 260 -7.92 -21.32 5.93
N GLN A 261 -8.40 -22.57 6.04
CA GLN A 261 -7.80 -23.74 5.39
C GLN A 261 -7.72 -23.60 3.86
N ASP A 262 -8.72 -23.01 3.22
CA ASP A 262 -8.76 -22.81 1.76
C ASP A 262 -7.96 -21.58 1.29
N TRP A 263 -7.63 -20.67 2.21
CA TRP A 263 -6.91 -19.42 1.94
C TRP A 263 -5.40 -19.54 2.13
N THR A 264 -4.93 -20.66 2.69
CA THR A 264 -3.56 -20.79 3.23
C THR A 264 -2.77 -21.92 2.58
N THR A 265 -1.45 -21.78 2.51
CA THR A 265 -0.53 -22.86 2.11
C THR A 265 0.54 -23.12 3.17
N THR A 266 1.03 -24.36 3.25
CA THR A 266 2.30 -24.65 3.92
C THR A 266 3.43 -23.96 3.13
N ILE A 267 4.40 -23.36 3.83
CA ILE A 267 5.58 -22.74 3.21
C ILE A 267 6.84 -23.31 3.86
N PRO A 268 7.56 -24.23 3.19
CA PRO A 268 8.82 -24.77 3.69
C PRO A 268 9.84 -23.69 4.02
N ALA A 269 10.72 -23.96 5.00
CA ALA A 269 11.81 -23.04 5.33
C ALA A 269 12.80 -22.98 4.16
N ALA A 270 13.33 -21.78 3.84
CA ALA A 270 14.31 -21.59 2.77
C ALA A 270 15.58 -22.46 2.93
N SER A 271 15.95 -22.79 4.16
CA SER A 271 17.04 -23.70 4.50
C SER A 271 16.82 -25.16 4.04
N PHE A 272 15.59 -25.54 3.67
CA PHE A 272 15.29 -26.87 3.13
C PHE A 272 15.58 -27.00 1.62
N ASN A 273 16.03 -25.92 0.96
CA ASN A 273 16.40 -25.92 -0.47
C ASN A 273 15.26 -26.40 -1.40
N TYR A 274 14.02 -26.03 -1.07
CA TYR A 274 12.80 -26.54 -1.68
C TYR A 274 12.32 -25.71 -2.89
N THR A 275 11.96 -26.39 -3.98
CA THR A 275 11.52 -25.81 -5.25
C THR A 275 10.09 -26.26 -5.58
N PRO A 276 9.05 -25.48 -5.25
CA PRO A 276 7.66 -25.89 -5.42
C PRO A 276 7.32 -26.41 -6.83
N CYS A 277 7.90 -25.82 -7.88
CA CYS A 277 7.63 -26.24 -9.26
C CYS A 277 8.06 -27.69 -9.58
N THR A 278 9.11 -28.21 -8.94
CA THR A 278 9.67 -29.55 -9.20
C THR A 278 9.42 -30.56 -8.09
N ASP A 279 9.16 -30.09 -6.86
CA ASP A 279 9.32 -30.90 -5.67
C ASP A 279 7.96 -31.31 -5.06
N ASN A 280 7.83 -32.60 -4.75
CA ASN A 280 6.57 -33.28 -4.41
C ASN A 280 5.97 -32.98 -3.01
N THR A 281 6.39 -31.90 -2.33
CA THR A 281 5.74 -31.50 -1.08
C THR A 281 4.36 -30.86 -1.35
N GLU A 282 3.44 -31.06 -0.41
CA GLU A 282 2.08 -30.54 -0.48
C GLU A 282 2.05 -29.03 -0.16
N VAL A 283 1.92 -28.25 -1.22
CA VAL A 283 1.74 -26.78 -1.22
C VAL A 283 0.65 -26.43 -2.23
N SER A 284 0.02 -25.27 -2.10
CA SER A 284 -1.09 -24.86 -2.98
C SER A 284 -0.65 -24.72 -4.45
N ASP A 285 -1.58 -24.98 -5.36
CA ASP A 285 -1.34 -24.80 -6.80
C ASP A 285 -0.96 -23.38 -7.17
N ALA A 286 -1.43 -22.37 -6.42
CA ALA A 286 -1.00 -20.98 -6.58
C ALA A 286 0.50 -20.80 -6.29
N LEU A 287 1.00 -21.36 -5.18
CA LEU A 287 2.42 -21.30 -4.82
C LEU A 287 3.29 -22.06 -5.84
N ARG A 288 2.81 -23.24 -6.28
CA ARG A 288 3.46 -24.07 -7.30
C ARG A 288 3.54 -23.37 -8.66
N LYS A 289 2.43 -22.77 -9.12
CA LYS A 289 2.32 -22.04 -10.38
C LYS A 289 3.24 -20.81 -10.42
N ILE A 290 3.32 -20.05 -9.32
CA ILE A 290 4.20 -18.88 -9.22
C ILE A 290 5.68 -19.29 -9.19
N SER A 291 6.03 -20.34 -8.46
CA SER A 291 7.38 -20.94 -8.50
C SER A 291 7.77 -21.40 -9.92
N CYS A 292 6.85 -22.02 -10.67
CA CYS A 292 7.10 -22.33 -12.08
C CYS A 292 7.26 -21.07 -12.94
N ALA A 293 6.44 -20.04 -12.75
CA ALA A 293 6.58 -18.80 -13.51
C ALA A 293 7.91 -18.08 -13.24
N ALA A 294 8.41 -18.09 -12.00
CA ALA A 294 9.74 -17.57 -11.67
C ALA A 294 10.85 -18.31 -12.44
N ARG A 295 10.78 -19.65 -12.47
CA ARG A 295 11.70 -20.52 -13.21
C ARG A 295 11.64 -20.30 -14.72
N ASP A 296 10.44 -20.40 -15.28
CA ASP A 296 10.20 -20.45 -16.72
C ASP A 296 10.41 -19.08 -17.39
N ASN A 297 10.42 -18.00 -16.61
CA ASN A 297 10.75 -16.64 -17.03
C ASN A 297 12.11 -16.15 -16.47
N ASN A 298 12.89 -17.01 -15.80
CA ASN A 298 14.25 -16.76 -15.31
C ASN A 298 14.41 -15.47 -14.46
N ILE A 299 13.48 -15.25 -13.52
CA ILE A 299 13.30 -13.98 -12.79
C ILE A 299 13.07 -14.23 -11.29
N TYR A 300 13.60 -13.36 -10.42
CA TYR A 300 13.27 -13.41 -8.98
C TYR A 300 11.84 -12.91 -8.75
N VAL A 301 11.06 -13.62 -7.94
CA VAL A 301 9.64 -13.27 -7.70
C VAL A 301 9.38 -13.15 -6.19
N VAL A 302 8.89 -12.00 -5.76
CA VAL A 302 8.47 -11.73 -4.38
C VAL A 302 6.94 -11.63 -4.32
N ILE A 303 6.33 -12.46 -3.49
CA ILE A 303 4.88 -12.46 -3.25
C ILE A 303 4.56 -12.35 -1.76
N ASN A 304 3.30 -12.06 -1.45
CA ASN A 304 2.71 -12.28 -0.14
C ASN A 304 1.56 -13.30 -0.23
N ILE A 305 1.44 -14.16 0.78
CA ILE A 305 0.37 -15.17 0.89
C ILE A 305 0.14 -15.54 2.37
N ALA A 306 -1.05 -16.04 2.68
CA ALA A 306 -1.32 -16.61 3.99
C ALA A 306 -0.63 -17.97 4.16
N GLU A 307 0.29 -18.08 5.13
CA GLU A 307 0.89 -19.36 5.56
C GLU A 307 -0.06 -20.11 6.51
N LYS A 308 -0.03 -21.44 6.47
CA LYS A 308 -0.43 -22.31 7.57
C LYS A 308 0.72 -23.19 8.06
N LEU A 309 0.82 -23.37 9.37
CA LEU A 309 1.81 -24.22 10.03
C LEU A 309 1.13 -25.05 11.14
N PRO A 310 0.99 -26.38 10.98
CA PRO A 310 0.47 -27.26 12.03
C PRO A 310 1.34 -27.22 13.28
N CYS A 311 0.73 -27.25 14.46
CA CYS A 311 1.46 -27.17 15.73
C CYS A 311 0.92 -28.13 16.81
N THR A 312 1.72 -28.32 17.87
CA THR A 312 1.39 -29.11 19.06
C THR A 312 1.88 -28.42 20.33
N GLY A 313 1.49 -28.93 21.50
CA GLY A 313 1.86 -28.36 22.80
C GLY A 313 1.02 -27.14 23.22
N ASN A 314 1.44 -26.49 24.31
CA ASN A 314 0.62 -25.52 25.06
C ASN A 314 0.56 -24.12 24.42
N ALA A 315 1.58 -23.71 23.67
CA ALA A 315 1.62 -22.43 22.96
C ALA A 315 0.89 -22.47 21.60
N CYS A 316 0.43 -23.65 21.18
CA CYS A 316 -0.27 -23.87 19.93
C CYS A 316 -1.78 -23.58 20.09
N PRO A 317 -2.41 -22.80 19.18
CA PRO A 317 -3.83 -22.46 19.24
C PRO A 317 -4.79 -23.66 19.36
N THR A 318 -6.05 -23.37 19.70
CA THR A 318 -7.10 -24.38 19.91
C THR A 318 -7.38 -25.21 18.66
N ASP A 319 -7.34 -24.59 17.47
CA ASP A 319 -7.48 -25.21 16.15
C ASP A 319 -6.23 -25.98 15.65
N LYS A 320 -5.15 -26.01 16.46
CA LYS A 320 -3.87 -26.67 16.19
C LYS A 320 -3.11 -26.17 14.95
N MET A 321 -3.37 -24.94 14.55
CA MET A 321 -2.71 -24.27 13.42
C MET A 321 -2.15 -22.91 13.85
N PHE A 322 -0.97 -22.55 13.37
CA PHE A 322 -0.59 -21.14 13.23
C PHE A 322 -0.90 -20.67 11.81
N TYR A 323 -1.44 -19.45 11.68
CA TYR A 323 -1.59 -18.77 10.41
C TYR A 323 -0.74 -17.50 10.41
N TYR A 324 -0.10 -17.15 9.29
CA TYR A 324 0.74 -15.94 9.21
C TYR A 324 0.51 -15.20 7.89
N ASN A 325 0.49 -13.87 7.93
CA ASN A 325 0.70 -13.02 6.76
C ASN A 325 2.19 -13.14 6.40
N THR A 326 2.50 -13.67 5.21
CA THR A 326 3.86 -14.15 4.91
C THR A 326 4.34 -13.75 3.52
N ASN A 327 5.48 -13.05 3.45
CA ASN A 327 6.21 -12.83 2.21
C ASN A 327 7.01 -14.09 1.84
N VAL A 328 7.06 -14.43 0.55
CA VAL A 328 7.86 -15.53 -0.02
C VAL A 328 8.67 -15.00 -1.19
N VAL A 329 9.94 -15.39 -1.26
CA VAL A 329 10.85 -15.02 -2.34
C VAL A 329 11.31 -16.27 -3.08
N PHE A 330 11.10 -16.28 -4.38
CA PHE A 330 11.62 -17.27 -5.32
C PHE A 330 12.85 -16.73 -6.04
N ASP A 331 13.88 -17.57 -6.20
CA ASP A 331 14.97 -17.30 -7.15
C ASP A 331 14.57 -17.68 -8.60
N ARG A 332 15.46 -17.40 -9.56
CA ARG A 332 15.26 -17.71 -10.99
C ARG A 332 15.11 -19.21 -11.31
N THR A 333 15.33 -20.11 -10.35
CA THR A 333 15.04 -21.55 -10.52
C THR A 333 13.65 -21.95 -10.01
N GLY A 334 12.92 -20.99 -9.43
CA GLY A 334 11.65 -21.19 -8.74
C GLY A 334 11.79 -21.64 -7.28
N LYS A 335 13.00 -21.69 -6.73
CA LYS A 335 13.28 -22.17 -5.37
C LYS A 335 12.97 -21.12 -4.32
N ILE A 336 12.39 -21.53 -3.18
CA ILE A 336 12.18 -20.62 -2.04
C ILE A 336 13.54 -20.28 -1.41
N ILE A 337 13.93 -19.00 -1.47
CA ILE A 337 15.17 -18.48 -0.86
C ILE A 337 14.93 -17.60 0.36
N ALA A 338 13.71 -17.07 0.54
CA ALA A 338 13.31 -16.41 1.78
C ALA A 338 11.81 -16.58 2.06
N ARG A 339 11.48 -16.54 3.35
CA ARG A 339 10.12 -16.48 3.90
C ARG A 339 10.16 -15.53 5.10
N TYR A 340 9.27 -14.54 5.14
CA TYR A 340 9.16 -13.58 6.24
C TYR A 340 7.71 -13.47 6.72
N ARG A 341 7.48 -13.59 8.02
CA ARG A 341 6.16 -13.41 8.64
C ARG A 341 6.01 -12.02 9.23
N LYS A 342 4.96 -11.32 8.79
CA LYS A 342 4.62 -9.95 9.23
C LYS A 342 4.59 -9.86 10.75
N THR A 343 5.38 -8.94 11.28
CA THR A 343 5.55 -8.76 12.72
C THR A 343 4.46 -7.85 13.29
N ASN A 344 4.15 -6.77 12.58
CA ASN A 344 3.29 -5.71 13.08
C ASN A 344 1.95 -5.73 12.34
N LEU A 345 0.97 -6.45 12.90
CA LEU A 345 -0.36 -6.60 12.29
C LEU A 345 -1.22 -5.32 12.41
N TYR A 346 -1.98 -5.03 11.37
CA TYR A 346 -2.93 -3.92 11.25
C TYR A 346 -4.38 -4.44 11.39
N GLY A 347 -4.67 -5.06 12.53
CA GLY A 347 -6.01 -5.60 12.84
C GLY A 347 -6.36 -6.95 12.20
N GLU A 348 -5.38 -7.66 11.62
CA GLU A 348 -5.57 -8.94 10.92
C GLU A 348 -5.74 -10.13 11.90
N GLN A 349 -6.83 -10.14 12.68
CA GLN A 349 -7.02 -11.04 13.84
C GLN A 349 -6.98 -12.55 13.55
N VAL A 350 -7.06 -12.97 12.28
CA VAL A 350 -6.89 -14.38 11.87
C VAL A 350 -5.45 -14.86 12.03
N PHE A 351 -4.48 -13.96 11.85
CA PHE A 351 -3.05 -14.27 11.85
C PHE A 351 -2.45 -14.23 13.26
N ASN A 352 -1.40 -15.02 13.42
CA ASN A 352 -0.55 -15.04 14.59
C ASN A 352 0.71 -14.20 14.30
N VAL A 353 1.43 -13.82 15.36
CA VAL A 353 2.75 -13.19 15.28
C VAL A 353 3.78 -14.18 15.84
N THR A 354 5.03 -14.14 15.36
CA THR A 354 6.11 -14.94 15.93
C THR A 354 6.53 -14.40 17.29
N PRO A 355 6.96 -15.24 18.27
CA PRO A 355 7.35 -14.75 19.60
C PRO A 355 8.54 -13.78 19.60
N GLU A 356 9.40 -13.87 18.59
CA GLU A 356 10.49 -12.94 18.29
C GLU A 356 10.30 -12.46 16.83
N PRO A 357 10.53 -11.18 16.49
CA PRO A 357 10.46 -10.68 15.12
C PRO A 357 11.46 -11.39 14.18
N GLU A 358 10.97 -11.91 13.06
CA GLU A 358 11.85 -12.51 12.03
C GLU A 358 12.65 -11.39 11.32
N ILE A 359 13.97 -11.53 11.19
CA ILE A 359 14.80 -10.63 10.36
C ILE A 359 15.24 -11.42 9.12
N VAL A 360 14.71 -11.06 7.97
CA VAL A 360 14.83 -11.86 6.75
C VAL A 360 15.54 -11.09 5.65
N ILE A 361 16.60 -11.72 5.16
CA ILE A 361 17.59 -11.19 4.22
C ILE A 361 17.86 -12.29 3.18
N PHE A 362 18.00 -11.91 1.91
CA PHE A 362 18.36 -12.83 0.83
C PHE A 362 19.36 -12.21 -0.14
N ASP A 363 20.13 -13.07 -0.81
CA ASP A 363 21.15 -12.70 -1.80
C ASP A 363 20.68 -13.07 -3.22
N THR A 364 21.06 -12.26 -4.21
CA THR A 364 20.76 -12.50 -5.62
C THR A 364 22.00 -12.80 -6.46
N ASP A 365 21.81 -13.47 -7.60
CA ASP A 365 22.88 -13.74 -8.57
C ASP A 365 23.46 -12.46 -9.20
N PHE A 366 22.66 -11.39 -9.26
CA PHE A 366 23.09 -10.04 -9.62
C PHE A 366 23.79 -9.28 -8.47
N GLY A 367 24.14 -9.94 -7.37
CA GLY A 367 25.00 -9.39 -6.32
C GLY A 367 24.37 -8.34 -5.43
N VAL A 368 23.04 -8.32 -5.30
CA VAL A 368 22.31 -7.44 -4.36
C VAL A 368 21.82 -8.27 -3.18
N LYS A 369 21.93 -7.71 -1.97
CA LYS A 369 21.46 -8.31 -0.73
C LYS A 369 20.22 -7.56 -0.24
N PHE A 370 19.05 -8.15 -0.43
CA PHE A 370 17.76 -7.56 -0.08
C PHE A 370 17.34 -7.91 1.34
N GLY A 371 16.61 -6.99 1.98
CA GLY A 371 15.74 -7.26 3.12
C GLY A 371 14.26 -7.24 2.71
N THR A 372 13.39 -7.81 3.53
CA THR A 372 11.93 -7.72 3.31
C THR A 372 11.16 -7.55 4.63
N PHE A 373 10.05 -6.81 4.54
CA PHE A 373 9.03 -6.66 5.57
C PHE A 373 7.71 -6.26 4.90
N THR A 374 6.60 -6.18 5.65
CA THR A 374 5.26 -6.07 5.05
C THR A 374 4.46 -4.91 5.61
N CYS A 375 4.04 -4.00 4.72
CA CYS A 375 3.07 -2.95 5.01
C CYS A 375 3.34 -2.15 6.31
N PHE A 376 2.50 -2.32 7.34
CA PHE A 376 2.55 -1.60 8.60
C PHE A 376 3.90 -1.72 9.33
N ASP A 377 4.68 -2.78 9.08
CA ASP A 377 6.07 -2.95 9.56
C ASP A 377 6.98 -1.74 9.25
N ILE A 378 6.72 -0.99 8.16
CA ILE A 378 7.51 0.19 7.75
C ILE A 378 7.63 1.25 8.86
N LEU A 379 6.61 1.34 9.72
CA LEU A 379 6.58 2.31 10.81
C LEU A 379 7.33 1.84 12.06
N PHE A 380 7.87 0.61 12.14
CA PHE A 380 8.38 0.00 13.38
C PHE A 380 9.91 -0.17 13.38
N TYR A 381 10.52 -0.24 14.57
CA TYR A 381 11.97 -0.49 14.66
C TYR A 381 12.35 -1.91 14.22
N GLU A 382 11.54 -2.93 14.58
CA GLU A 382 11.71 -4.31 14.13
C GLU A 382 10.53 -4.72 13.23
N PRO A 383 10.78 -5.30 12.03
CA PRO A 383 12.10 -5.57 11.43
C PRO A 383 12.77 -4.36 10.74
N ALA A 384 11.99 -3.33 10.38
CA ALA A 384 12.35 -2.41 9.29
C ALA A 384 13.64 -1.60 9.54
N LEU A 385 13.74 -0.87 10.66
CA LEU A 385 14.96 -0.10 10.99
C LEU A 385 16.13 -0.99 11.42
N LYS A 386 15.86 -2.22 11.88
CA LYS A 386 16.88 -3.20 12.26
C LYS A 386 17.60 -3.76 11.03
N LEU A 387 16.88 -4.07 9.95
CA LEU A 387 17.44 -4.46 8.65
C LEU A 387 18.40 -3.39 8.12
N THR A 388 18.02 -2.12 8.15
CA THR A 388 18.84 -1.02 7.65
C THR A 388 20.00 -0.69 8.61
N ARG A 389 19.73 -0.42 9.89
CA ARG A 389 20.72 0.15 10.82
C ARG A 389 21.67 -0.86 11.45
N PHE A 390 21.29 -2.15 11.52
CA PHE A 390 22.14 -3.21 12.11
C PHE A 390 22.70 -4.17 11.05
N TYR A 391 21.88 -4.60 10.09
CA TYR A 391 22.30 -5.53 9.03
C TYR A 391 22.83 -4.84 7.76
N ASN A 392 22.89 -3.49 7.76
CA ASN A 392 23.41 -2.65 6.68
C ASN A 392 22.73 -2.82 5.31
N ILE A 393 21.48 -3.33 5.29
CA ILE A 393 20.74 -3.59 4.05
C ILE A 393 20.46 -2.29 3.29
N THR A 394 20.83 -2.26 2.01
CA THR A 394 20.70 -1.10 1.10
C THR A 394 19.51 -1.18 0.16
N ASP A 395 18.86 -2.34 0.05
CA ASP A 395 17.82 -2.64 -0.93
C ASP A 395 16.69 -3.43 -0.23
N ILE A 396 15.44 -3.01 -0.37
CA ILE A 396 14.28 -3.59 0.33
C ILE A 396 13.15 -3.94 -0.65
N VAL A 397 12.52 -5.11 -0.46
CA VAL A 397 11.26 -5.49 -1.14
C VAL A 397 10.08 -5.45 -0.17
N PHE A 398 9.04 -4.71 -0.55
CA PHE A 398 7.94 -4.29 0.33
C PHE A 398 6.56 -4.51 -0.31
N PRO A 399 5.97 -5.71 -0.15
CA PRO A 399 4.55 -5.96 -0.38
C PRO A 399 3.69 -5.13 0.61
N THR A 400 2.64 -4.44 0.12
CA THR A 400 1.77 -3.63 1.00
C THR A 400 0.32 -3.48 0.54
N ALA A 401 -0.62 -3.56 1.48
CA ALA A 401 -2.01 -3.15 1.32
C ALA A 401 -2.27 -1.88 2.14
N TRP A 402 -1.67 -0.77 1.70
CA TRP A 402 -1.62 0.48 2.47
C TRP A 402 -2.89 1.33 2.31
N PHE A 403 -3.63 1.51 3.40
CA PHE A 403 -4.75 2.44 3.47
C PHE A 403 -4.24 3.88 3.66
N SER A 404 -4.28 4.68 2.60
CA SER A 404 -3.71 6.04 2.60
C SER A 404 -4.45 7.02 3.51
N GLU A 405 -3.70 7.74 4.35
CA GLU A 405 -4.24 8.70 5.32
C GLU A 405 -3.63 10.09 5.15
N ALA A 406 -4.48 11.09 4.92
CA ALA A 406 -4.08 12.49 4.91
C ALA A 406 -3.98 13.05 6.35
N PRO A 407 -2.97 13.88 6.68
CA PRO A 407 -2.06 14.56 5.77
C PRO A 407 -0.64 13.97 5.63
N PHE A 408 -0.24 13.03 6.50
CA PHE A 408 1.18 12.62 6.61
C PHE A 408 1.52 11.21 6.09
N LEU A 409 0.51 10.38 5.77
CA LEU A 409 0.62 8.93 5.61
C LEU A 409 -0.12 8.38 4.37
N THR A 410 -0.07 9.08 3.23
CA THR A 410 -0.40 8.42 1.95
C THR A 410 0.69 7.40 1.60
N ALA A 411 0.38 6.41 0.77
CA ALA A 411 1.30 5.32 0.45
C ALA A 411 2.64 5.80 -0.14
N VAL A 412 2.61 6.51 -1.28
CA VAL A 412 3.82 7.01 -1.96
C VAL A 412 4.59 8.00 -1.08
N GLN A 413 3.90 8.84 -0.31
CA GLN A 413 4.48 9.75 0.70
C GLN A 413 5.28 8.99 1.77
N THR A 414 4.67 7.96 2.37
CA THR A 414 5.29 7.12 3.41
C THR A 414 6.48 6.34 2.87
N GLN A 415 6.33 5.71 1.70
CA GLN A 415 7.36 4.88 1.08
C GLN A 415 8.58 5.71 0.64
N THR A 416 8.35 6.88 0.01
CA THR A 416 9.42 7.81 -0.38
C THR A 416 10.15 8.38 0.84
N GLY A 417 9.40 8.85 1.85
CA GLY A 417 9.99 9.42 3.07
C GLY A 417 10.86 8.42 3.83
N TRP A 418 10.42 7.16 3.93
CA TRP A 418 11.17 6.10 4.59
C TRP A 418 12.45 5.72 3.81
N SER A 419 12.31 5.54 2.49
CA SER A 419 13.45 5.26 1.59
C SER A 419 14.52 6.35 1.68
N PHE A 420 14.12 7.63 1.67
CA PHE A 420 15.00 8.79 1.80
C PHE A 420 15.77 8.81 3.13
N SER A 421 15.07 8.57 4.25
CA SER A 421 15.66 8.67 5.59
C SER A 421 16.67 7.58 5.91
N GLU A 422 16.42 6.34 5.48
CA GLU A 422 17.36 5.22 5.65
C GLU A 422 18.38 5.07 4.50
N ASP A 423 18.25 5.93 3.48
CA ASP A 423 18.95 5.92 2.18
C ASP A 423 19.06 4.53 1.54
N VAL A 424 17.92 3.90 1.29
CA VAL A 424 17.83 2.57 0.66
C VAL A 424 17.00 2.58 -0.61
N ASN A 425 17.39 1.74 -1.56
CA ASN A 425 16.53 1.38 -2.68
C ASN A 425 15.31 0.62 -2.12
N PHE A 426 14.11 0.96 -2.56
CA PHE A 426 12.87 0.46 -1.97
C PHE A 426 11.87 0.10 -3.07
N LEU A 427 11.51 -1.19 -3.14
CA LEU A 427 10.63 -1.76 -4.15
C LEU A 427 9.27 -2.03 -3.51
N ALA A 428 8.37 -1.05 -3.56
CA ALA A 428 7.03 -1.11 -2.97
C ALA A 428 5.99 -1.56 -4.00
N SER A 429 5.20 -2.57 -3.65
CA SER A 429 4.13 -3.11 -4.50
C SER A 429 2.81 -3.04 -3.73
N GLY A 430 1.88 -2.26 -4.28
CA GLY A 430 0.66 -1.80 -3.62
C GLY A 430 -0.62 -2.50 -4.09
N TYR A 431 -1.48 -2.81 -3.12
CA TYR A 431 -2.86 -3.26 -3.37
C TYR A 431 -3.67 -2.12 -4.00
N ASN A 432 -4.36 -2.39 -5.12
CA ASN A 432 -5.22 -1.44 -5.80
C ASN A 432 -6.71 -1.67 -5.45
N ASP A 433 -7.24 -0.83 -4.58
CA ASP A 433 -8.67 -0.60 -4.33
C ASP A 433 -8.84 0.87 -3.88
N PRO A 434 -8.91 1.82 -4.82
CA PRO A 434 -9.04 3.24 -4.49
C PRO A 434 -10.30 3.56 -3.68
N ALA A 435 -11.38 2.79 -3.81
CA ALA A 435 -12.60 2.99 -3.03
C ALA A 435 -12.42 2.65 -1.54
N ALA A 436 -11.47 1.75 -1.21
CA ALA A 436 -11.02 1.50 0.16
C ALA A 436 -9.85 2.42 0.60
N GLY A 437 -9.27 3.19 -0.32
CA GLY A 437 -8.08 4.02 -0.09
C GLY A 437 -6.74 3.28 -0.23
N SER A 438 -6.76 2.10 -0.86
CA SER A 438 -5.56 1.32 -1.18
C SER A 438 -5.09 1.60 -2.61
N THR A 439 -3.93 2.22 -2.72
CA THR A 439 -3.17 2.48 -3.96
C THR A 439 -1.82 3.05 -3.54
N GLY A 440 -0.78 2.88 -4.35
CA GLY A 440 0.53 3.46 -4.08
C GLY A 440 1.65 2.43 -4.18
N SER A 441 2.21 2.32 -5.37
CA SER A 441 3.34 1.44 -5.70
C SER A 441 4.51 2.27 -6.22
N GLY A 442 5.74 1.80 -6.07
CA GLY A 442 6.89 2.52 -6.60
C GLY A 442 8.26 1.93 -6.31
N ILE A 443 9.23 2.47 -7.03
CA ILE A 443 10.65 2.14 -7.01
C ILE A 443 11.38 3.43 -6.60
N TYR A 444 11.87 3.44 -5.36
CA TYR A 444 12.49 4.62 -4.73
C TYR A 444 13.99 4.38 -4.56
N LEU A 445 14.79 5.45 -4.73
CA LEU A 445 16.25 5.37 -4.89
C LEU A 445 17.01 5.94 -3.67
N GLY A 446 16.38 5.92 -2.50
CA GLY A 446 16.86 6.63 -1.32
C GLY A 446 16.84 8.14 -1.53
N ARG A 447 17.94 8.82 -1.20
CA ARG A 447 18.06 10.28 -1.33
C ARG A 447 18.10 10.81 -2.77
N ARG A 448 18.15 9.92 -3.76
CA ARG A 448 18.04 10.28 -5.19
C ARG A 448 16.60 10.47 -5.68
N GLY A 449 15.61 10.22 -4.81
CA GLY A 449 14.20 10.45 -5.08
C GLY A 449 13.44 9.23 -5.59
N ILE A 450 12.35 9.50 -6.31
CA ILE A 450 11.51 8.49 -6.96
C ILE A 450 12.15 8.12 -8.30
N GLY A 451 12.30 6.83 -8.59
CA GLY A 451 12.61 6.37 -9.95
C GLY A 451 11.34 6.27 -10.79
N GLU A 452 10.34 5.56 -10.26
CA GLU A 452 9.02 5.36 -10.86
C GLU A 452 8.03 5.13 -9.71
N ALA A 453 6.86 5.79 -9.71
CA ALA A 453 5.81 5.54 -8.72
C ALA A 453 4.43 5.83 -9.30
N ILE A 454 3.38 5.27 -8.70
CA ILE A 454 2.01 5.44 -9.18
C ILE A 454 1.04 5.57 -8.00
N MET A 455 -0.02 6.35 -8.21
CA MET A 455 -1.08 6.65 -7.25
C MET A 455 -2.37 6.83 -8.07
N SER A 456 -3.37 5.99 -7.86
CA SER A 456 -4.49 5.82 -8.80
C SER A 456 -5.86 6.05 -8.16
N ASN A 457 -6.75 6.69 -8.91
CA ASN A 457 -8.18 6.81 -8.58
C ASN A 457 -9.07 5.82 -9.36
N ILE A 458 -8.48 4.84 -10.07
CA ILE A 458 -9.19 3.81 -10.83
C ILE A 458 -8.70 2.39 -10.49
N ILE A 459 -9.60 1.42 -10.68
CA ILE A 459 -9.32 0.00 -10.50
C ILE A 459 -8.62 -0.57 -11.75
N TYR A 460 -7.39 -1.05 -11.59
CA TYR A 460 -6.55 -1.58 -12.66
C TYR A 460 -5.33 -2.36 -12.13
N ASP A 461 -4.64 -3.04 -13.03
CA ASP A 461 -3.38 -3.76 -12.78
C ASP A 461 -2.28 -3.12 -13.66
N ASP A 462 -1.11 -2.76 -13.12
CA ASP A 462 0.04 -2.18 -13.87
C ASP A 462 1.40 -2.67 -13.36
N VAL A 463 2.42 -2.69 -14.23
CA VAL A 463 3.77 -3.20 -13.96
C VAL A 463 4.79 -2.07 -14.15
N LEU A 464 5.19 -1.44 -13.04
CA LEU A 464 6.20 -0.40 -13.03
C LEU A 464 7.59 -1.04 -13.11
N VAL A 465 8.40 -0.67 -14.11
CA VAL A 465 9.75 -1.23 -14.32
C VAL A 465 10.78 -0.11 -14.39
N PHE A 466 11.89 -0.24 -13.67
CA PHE A 466 12.93 0.79 -13.57
C PHE A 466 14.34 0.19 -13.41
N GLU A 467 15.36 0.87 -13.93
CA GLU A 467 16.77 0.48 -13.81
C GLU A 467 17.38 1.06 -12.51
N VAL A 468 17.51 0.22 -11.48
CA VAL A 468 17.90 0.62 -10.13
C VAL A 468 19.42 0.58 -9.94
N PRO A 469 20.08 1.69 -9.54
CA PRO A 469 21.51 1.71 -9.25
C PRO A 469 21.86 0.94 -7.97
N LYS A 470 22.82 0.02 -8.04
CA LYS A 470 23.27 -0.77 -6.89
C LYS A 470 24.05 0.10 -5.91
N LYS A 471 23.61 0.13 -4.65
CA LYS A 471 24.27 0.83 -3.55
C LYS A 471 25.43 -0.02 -3.01
N LYS A 472 26.68 0.42 -3.22
CA LYS A 472 27.90 -0.33 -2.85
C LYS A 472 28.21 -0.34 -1.34
N SER A 473 27.62 0.59 -0.60
CA SER A 473 27.57 0.62 0.87
C SER A 473 26.41 1.52 1.30
N LYS A 474 26.09 1.54 2.60
CA LYS A 474 25.27 2.63 3.14
C LYS A 474 26.00 3.97 3.10
N PHE A 475 25.22 5.03 2.98
CA PHE A 475 25.67 6.42 3.06
C PHE A 475 26.28 6.71 4.44
N ASN A 476 27.49 7.27 4.45
CA ASN A 476 28.10 7.77 5.68
C ASN A 476 27.53 9.16 5.96
N LYS A 477 26.84 9.35 7.09
CA LYS A 477 26.07 10.59 7.41
C LYS A 477 26.87 11.89 7.40
N ASN A 478 28.20 11.83 7.32
CA ASN A 478 29.12 12.96 7.28
C ASN A 478 29.50 13.41 5.84
N TYR A 479 28.85 12.89 4.78
CA TYR A 479 29.19 13.21 3.39
C TYR A 479 28.40 14.41 2.85
N ASP A 480 29.11 15.30 2.15
CA ASP A 480 28.62 16.55 1.57
C ASP A 480 27.76 16.29 0.32
N HIS A 481 26.45 16.52 0.43
CA HIS A 481 25.45 16.27 -0.63
C HIS A 481 25.60 17.18 -1.87
N SER A 482 26.43 18.23 -1.85
CA SER A 482 26.53 19.20 -2.96
C SER A 482 27.17 18.68 -4.26
N LYS A 483 27.47 17.37 -4.36
CA LYS A 483 28.36 16.79 -5.40
C LYS A 483 27.84 15.54 -6.12
N ASP A 484 26.68 15.00 -5.76
CA ASP A 484 26.09 13.85 -6.46
C ASP A 484 25.20 14.36 -7.62
N GLU A 485 25.77 14.45 -8.84
CA GLU A 485 25.19 15.15 -10.01
C GLU A 485 23.88 14.58 -10.61
N LYS A 486 23.22 13.61 -9.97
CA LYS A 486 21.97 12.99 -10.51
C LYS A 486 20.92 12.72 -9.44
N ILE A 487 20.14 13.75 -9.15
CA ILE A 487 18.73 13.59 -8.77
C ILE A 487 18.00 12.97 -9.98
N TYR A 488 17.13 11.98 -9.76
CA TYR A 488 16.33 11.41 -10.83
C TYR A 488 15.01 12.18 -10.93
N ASP A 489 14.83 12.88 -12.05
CA ASP A 489 13.58 13.58 -12.40
C ASP A 489 12.47 12.56 -12.69
N TYR A 490 11.61 12.33 -11.69
CA TYR A 490 10.39 11.54 -11.86
C TYR A 490 9.40 12.31 -12.73
N LYS A 491 9.33 11.91 -13.99
CA LYS A 491 8.30 12.38 -14.91
C LYS A 491 6.97 11.77 -14.52
N GLU A 492 6.03 12.62 -14.09
CA GLU A 492 4.63 12.24 -13.88
C GLU A 492 4.06 11.54 -15.13
N LYS A 493 3.92 10.21 -15.05
CA LYS A 493 3.03 9.48 -15.95
C LYS A 493 1.60 9.84 -15.59
N ASN A 494 1.15 10.95 -16.17
CA ASN A 494 -0.24 11.35 -16.20
C ASN A 494 -1.07 10.14 -16.68
N ILE A 495 -1.92 9.58 -15.82
CA ILE A 495 -2.84 8.48 -16.15
C ILE A 495 -4.04 9.05 -16.93
N HIS A 496 -3.70 9.74 -18.01
CA HIS A 496 -4.56 10.31 -19.04
C HIS A 496 -4.09 9.80 -20.41
N GLN A 497 -3.58 8.56 -20.47
CA GLN A 497 -3.57 7.81 -21.73
C GLN A 497 -5.00 7.44 -22.08
N GLU A 498 -5.61 8.24 -22.95
CA GLU A 498 -6.94 8.05 -23.50
C GLU A 498 -7.02 6.73 -24.31
N LYS A 499 -7.27 5.61 -23.63
CA LYS A 499 -8.01 4.50 -24.25
C LYS A 499 -9.46 4.98 -24.37
N PRO A 500 -10.03 5.09 -25.59
CA PRO A 500 -11.31 5.76 -25.79
C PRO A 500 -12.46 4.93 -25.22
N PHE A 501 -12.86 5.26 -23.99
CA PHE A 501 -14.10 4.80 -23.39
C PHE A 501 -15.09 5.97 -23.33
N ASN A 502 -16.29 5.78 -23.88
CA ASN A 502 -17.22 6.89 -24.11
C ASN A 502 -17.71 7.51 -22.80
N SER A 503 -17.78 8.84 -22.79
CA SER A 503 -18.04 9.66 -21.60
C SER A 503 -19.39 9.38 -20.94
N ILE A 504 -19.36 9.11 -19.64
CA ILE A 504 -20.44 9.44 -18.69
C ILE A 504 -19.81 10.28 -17.59
N THR A 505 -20.45 11.41 -17.25
CA THR A 505 -19.90 12.42 -16.35
C THR A 505 -20.25 12.14 -14.89
N GLU A 506 -19.31 11.64 -14.10
CA GLU A 506 -19.42 11.47 -12.64
C GLU A 506 -18.18 12.03 -11.92
N ASN A 507 -18.22 12.13 -10.58
CA ASN A 507 -17.28 12.96 -9.80
C ASN A 507 -15.85 12.38 -9.74
N ASN A 508 -14.85 13.25 -9.60
CA ASN A 508 -13.43 12.87 -9.48
C ASN A 508 -13.02 12.20 -8.14
N ASP A 509 -13.96 11.96 -7.22
CA ASP A 509 -13.70 11.52 -5.84
C ASP A 509 -13.71 9.98 -5.69
N ASN A 510 -13.12 9.25 -6.63
CA ASN A 510 -13.05 7.76 -6.61
C ASN A 510 -11.97 7.19 -5.68
N LEU A 511 -11.06 8.03 -5.17
CA LEU A 511 -10.03 7.64 -4.21
C LEU A 511 -10.43 8.09 -2.80
N PHE A 512 -10.74 7.14 -1.93
CA PHE A 512 -10.96 7.37 -0.52
C PHE A 512 -9.64 7.65 0.20
N LEU A 513 -9.65 8.54 1.19
CA LEU A 513 -8.52 8.77 2.08
C LEU A 513 -9.01 8.79 3.54
N LEU A 514 -8.29 8.07 4.40
CA LEU A 514 -8.42 8.22 5.84
C LEU A 514 -7.97 9.63 6.26
N ARG A 515 -8.39 10.07 7.44
CA ARG A 515 -8.02 11.38 8.01
C ARG A 515 -7.49 11.22 9.42
N ASP A 516 -6.30 11.76 9.68
CA ASP A 516 -5.75 11.84 11.03
C ASP A 516 -6.63 12.75 11.93
N ASN A 517 -6.64 12.48 13.24
CA ASN A 517 -7.35 13.28 14.23
C ASN A 517 -6.57 14.57 14.54
N ILE A 518 -6.65 15.55 13.63
CA ILE A 518 -6.01 16.87 13.79
C ILE A 518 -6.48 17.59 15.07
N GLY A 519 -7.64 17.24 15.64
CA GLY A 519 -8.09 17.71 16.96
C GLY A 519 -7.16 17.34 18.12
N ALA A 520 -6.30 16.32 17.96
CA ALA A 520 -5.28 15.97 18.94
C ALA A 520 -4.01 16.84 18.83
N PHE A 521 -3.78 17.53 17.72
CA PHE A 521 -2.58 18.31 17.46
C PHE A 521 -2.64 19.67 18.17
N ALA A 522 -1.49 20.27 18.46
CA ALA A 522 -1.41 21.71 18.68
C ALA A 522 -1.41 22.38 17.30
N THR A 523 -2.23 23.41 17.08
CA THR A 523 -2.36 24.04 15.76
C THR A 523 -2.43 25.57 15.85
N SER A 524 -1.84 26.25 14.85
CA SER A 524 -2.00 27.69 14.61
C SER A 524 -2.52 27.93 13.19
N SER A 525 -3.28 29.01 12.96
CA SER A 525 -3.72 29.40 11.61
C SER A 525 -2.58 30.04 10.83
N LEU A 526 -2.53 29.80 9.51
CA LEU A 526 -1.62 30.51 8.61
C LEU A 526 -2.40 31.56 7.80
N GLU A 527 -2.34 32.81 8.24
CA GLU A 527 -3.06 33.94 7.64
C GLU A 527 -2.20 34.75 6.65
N GLY A 528 -0.91 34.41 6.51
CA GLY A 528 0.04 35.10 5.65
C GLY A 528 1.48 34.77 6.02
N ASN A 529 2.39 35.74 5.87
CA ASN A 529 3.82 35.55 6.18
C ASN A 529 4.06 35.35 7.68
N VAL A 530 4.99 34.45 7.99
CA VAL A 530 5.45 34.11 9.35
C VAL A 530 6.95 34.36 9.41
N SER A 531 7.38 35.41 10.08
CA SER A 531 8.81 35.70 10.29
C SER A 531 9.46 34.69 11.24
N GLN A 532 8.74 34.31 12.30
CA GLN A 532 9.05 33.20 13.20
C GLN A 532 7.77 32.80 13.95
N ALA A 533 7.50 31.50 14.04
CA ALA A 533 6.51 30.94 14.96
C ALA A 533 6.96 29.58 15.48
N THR A 534 6.59 29.23 16.72
CA THR A 534 6.88 27.93 17.33
C THR A 534 5.57 27.26 17.70
N VAL A 535 5.35 26.01 17.28
CA VAL A 535 4.17 25.21 17.67
C VAL A 535 4.60 24.00 18.46
N CYS A 536 4.12 23.88 19.70
CA CYS A 536 4.50 22.83 20.65
C CYS A 536 3.33 21.94 21.06
N LYS A 537 3.56 20.62 21.12
CA LYS A 537 2.69 19.66 21.82
C LYS A 537 3.54 18.86 22.80
N ASN A 538 3.14 18.86 24.08
CA ASN A 538 3.91 18.25 25.17
C ASN A 538 5.34 18.82 25.22
N LYS A 539 6.38 17.99 24.99
CA LYS A 539 7.79 18.42 24.95
C LYS A 539 8.36 18.53 23.52
N PHE A 540 7.53 18.34 22.50
CA PHE A 540 7.95 18.44 21.10
C PHE A 540 7.49 19.78 20.53
N CYS A 541 8.42 20.54 19.98
CA CYS A 541 8.19 21.83 19.35
C CYS A 541 8.80 21.82 17.96
N CYS A 542 8.16 22.52 17.03
CA CYS A 542 8.75 22.84 15.73
C CYS A 542 8.67 24.34 15.49
N ASP A 543 9.75 24.89 14.95
CA ASP A 543 9.89 26.28 14.55
C ASP A 543 9.61 26.44 13.06
N PHE A 544 8.99 27.56 12.69
CA PHE A 544 8.51 27.85 11.34
C PHE A 544 8.92 29.25 10.89
N LYS A 545 9.44 29.39 9.67
CA LYS A 545 9.48 30.67 8.92
C LYS A 545 8.84 30.46 7.54
N ILE A 546 7.96 31.36 7.11
CA ILE A 546 7.13 31.15 5.90
C ILE A 546 6.91 32.48 5.17
N ASP A 547 7.16 32.48 3.86
CA ASP A 547 6.84 33.60 2.97
C ASP A 547 5.76 33.15 1.96
N VAL A 548 4.58 33.76 2.04
CA VAL A 548 3.40 33.40 1.23
C VAL A 548 3.19 34.49 0.17
N LYS A 549 3.40 34.12 -1.09
CA LYS A 549 3.31 35.03 -2.24
C LYS A 549 1.87 35.26 -2.71
N ILE A 550 1.01 34.24 -2.59
CA ILE A 550 -0.42 34.29 -2.93
C ILE A 550 -1.17 33.43 -1.90
N ILE A 551 -2.32 33.90 -1.43
CA ILE A 551 -3.24 33.15 -0.57
C ILE A 551 -4.50 32.84 -1.39
N ASP A 552 -4.94 31.57 -1.45
CA ASP A 552 -6.25 31.23 -1.98
C ASP A 552 -7.31 31.39 -0.88
N PRO A 553 -8.30 32.29 -1.01
CA PRO A 553 -9.33 32.46 0.02
C PRO A 553 -10.21 31.22 0.23
N SER A 554 -10.26 30.29 -0.73
CA SER A 554 -11.03 29.03 -0.60
C SER A 554 -10.28 27.90 0.09
N THR A 555 -8.96 28.02 0.27
CA THR A 555 -8.12 27.03 0.97
C THR A 555 -7.64 27.60 2.29
N LYS A 556 -7.46 26.77 3.32
CA LYS A 556 -6.85 27.18 4.58
C LYS A 556 -5.65 26.31 4.90
N TYR A 557 -4.73 26.86 5.66
CA TYR A 557 -3.51 26.19 6.08
C TYR A 557 -3.29 26.37 7.57
N ARG A 558 -2.76 25.34 8.23
CA ARG A 558 -2.42 25.38 9.65
C ARG A 558 -1.01 24.88 9.89
N LEU A 559 -0.31 25.55 10.79
CA LEU A 559 0.93 25.07 11.38
C LEU A 559 0.54 24.07 12.47
N VAL A 560 1.09 22.87 12.46
CA VAL A 560 0.73 21.82 13.44
C VAL A 560 1.94 21.20 14.11
N SER A 561 1.73 20.73 15.34
CA SER A 561 2.69 19.92 16.09
C SER A 561 1.96 18.87 16.93
N PHE A 562 2.47 17.65 16.95
CA PHE A 562 1.96 16.51 17.70
C PHE A 562 3.12 15.71 18.29
N SER A 563 2.92 15.19 19.50
CA SER A 563 3.80 14.19 20.11
C SER A 563 3.00 13.43 21.16
N GLY A 564 2.68 12.18 20.88
CA GLY A 564 1.89 11.32 21.75
C GLY A 564 1.48 10.02 21.09
N ASN A 565 0.55 9.31 21.72
CA ASN A 565 -0.04 8.10 21.14
C ASN A 565 -1.17 8.48 20.18
N ARG A 566 -1.29 7.76 19.07
CA ARG A 566 -2.47 7.76 18.20
C ARG A 566 -2.82 6.34 17.77
N LEU A 567 -4.05 6.18 17.30
CA LEU A 567 -4.57 4.90 16.80
C LEU A 567 -4.22 4.74 15.31
N TYR A 568 -3.90 3.50 14.93
CA TYR A 568 -3.66 3.04 13.57
C TYR A 568 -4.50 1.78 13.37
N GLY A 569 -5.68 1.90 12.77
CA GLY A 569 -6.68 0.83 12.73
C GLY A 569 -7.11 0.41 14.13
N THR A 570 -6.53 -0.68 14.65
CA THR A 570 -6.75 -1.19 16.02
C THR A 570 -5.51 -1.12 16.92
N VAL A 571 -4.39 -0.56 16.46
CA VAL A 571 -3.11 -0.53 17.18
C VAL A 571 -2.81 0.88 17.67
N GLU A 572 -2.58 1.05 18.97
CA GLU A 572 -2.09 2.31 19.54
C GLU A 572 -0.56 2.35 19.48
N ALA A 573 0.02 3.38 18.86
CA ALA A 573 1.47 3.58 18.81
C ALA A 573 1.83 5.07 18.87
N SER A 574 3.08 5.36 19.27
CA SER A 574 3.52 6.74 19.53
C SER A 574 4.21 7.37 18.32
N ALA A 575 3.81 8.61 18.03
CA ALA A 575 4.35 9.38 16.92
C ALA A 575 4.61 10.85 17.32
N ARG A 576 5.45 11.51 16.53
CA ARG A 576 5.60 12.96 16.50
C ARG A 576 5.46 13.43 15.07
N ALA A 577 4.73 14.51 14.86
CA ALA A 577 4.53 15.07 13.53
C ALA A 577 4.42 16.58 13.65
N CYS A 578 5.04 17.31 12.73
CA CYS A 578 4.81 18.75 12.61
C CYS A 578 4.98 19.20 11.17
N GLY A 579 4.25 20.25 10.78
CA GLY A 579 4.22 20.68 9.40
C GLY A 579 3.23 21.80 9.14
N ILE A 580 3.22 22.25 7.90
CA ILE A 580 2.08 22.95 7.29
C ILE A 580 1.15 21.88 6.74
N ILE A 581 -0.14 21.93 7.08
CA ILE A 581 -1.17 21.06 6.50
C ILE A 581 -2.32 21.89 5.92
N GLN A 582 -2.95 21.38 4.87
CA GLN A 582 -4.11 21.98 4.22
C GLN A 582 -5.43 21.60 4.91
N CYS A 583 -6.36 22.55 4.94
CA CYS A 583 -7.73 22.44 5.46
C CYS A 583 -8.73 23.06 4.47
N SER A 584 -9.92 22.48 4.32
CA SER A 584 -10.93 22.99 3.37
C SER A 584 -11.79 24.14 3.93
N ASN A 585 -11.63 24.49 5.20
CA ASN A 585 -12.14 25.72 5.83
C ASN A 585 -11.38 26.00 7.14
N GLU A 586 -11.85 26.96 7.94
CA GLU A 586 -11.21 27.38 9.20
C GLU A 586 -11.28 26.30 10.32
N SER A 587 -12.19 25.32 10.21
CA SER A 587 -12.33 24.28 11.23
C SER A 587 -11.16 23.31 11.21
N ILE A 588 -10.63 22.98 12.40
CA ILE A 588 -9.61 21.96 12.61
C ILE A 588 -10.06 20.59 12.06
N SER A 589 -11.37 20.28 12.11
CA SER A 589 -11.93 19.04 11.53
C SER A 589 -11.97 19.00 10.00
N SER A 590 -11.65 20.11 9.32
CA SER A 590 -11.53 20.18 7.86
C SER A 590 -10.10 19.99 7.35
N CYS A 591 -9.13 19.89 8.26
CA CYS A 591 -7.72 19.65 7.97
C CYS A 591 -7.46 18.20 7.57
N GLY A 592 -6.37 17.96 6.83
CA GLY A 592 -6.23 16.75 6.01
C GLY A 592 -7.01 16.85 4.70
N SER A 593 -7.20 18.08 4.20
CA SER A 593 -7.73 18.34 2.85
C SER A 593 -6.64 18.11 1.81
N VAL A 594 -6.97 17.57 0.65
CA VAL A 594 -6.03 17.26 -0.45
C VAL A 594 -6.31 18.02 -1.74
N GLN A 595 -7.02 19.15 -1.64
CA GLN A 595 -7.57 19.88 -2.79
C GLN A 595 -6.51 20.71 -3.52
N LYS A 596 -6.73 21.00 -4.80
CA LYS A 596 -5.90 21.96 -5.56
C LYS A 596 -6.07 23.37 -4.99
N SER A 597 -4.97 24.13 -4.86
CA SER A 597 -4.98 25.45 -4.22
C SER A 597 -4.12 26.45 -4.99
N LYS A 598 -4.64 27.68 -5.16
CA LYS A 598 -3.91 28.82 -5.74
C LYS A 598 -2.96 29.48 -4.74
N THR A 599 -2.85 28.95 -3.52
CA THR A 599 -1.89 29.42 -2.51
C THR A 599 -0.49 29.14 -3.02
N VAL A 600 0.39 30.14 -3.01
CA VAL A 600 1.78 30.02 -3.46
C VAL A 600 2.71 30.37 -2.31
N PHE A 601 3.44 29.39 -1.83
CA PHE A 601 4.55 29.57 -0.89
C PHE A 601 5.78 29.98 -1.70
N ARG A 602 6.50 31.03 -1.28
CA ARG A 602 7.80 31.43 -1.84
C ARG A 602 8.94 30.73 -1.11
N SER A 603 8.81 30.59 0.19
CA SER A 603 9.67 29.74 1.01
C SER A 603 8.95 29.21 2.25
N ILE A 604 9.42 28.05 2.71
CA ILE A 604 9.03 27.43 3.97
C ILE A 604 10.31 26.91 4.63
N GLU A 605 10.54 27.27 5.89
CA GLU A 605 11.55 26.69 6.77
C GLU A 605 10.82 26.03 7.94
N ILE A 606 11.12 24.77 8.22
CA ILE A 606 10.65 24.03 9.40
C ILE A 606 11.86 23.43 10.12
N ALA A 607 11.95 23.60 11.43
CA ALA A 607 13.02 23.03 12.24
C ALA A 607 12.47 22.27 13.47
N ALA A 608 13.10 21.15 13.82
CA ALA A 608 12.70 20.30 14.95
C ALA A 608 13.89 19.53 15.56
N THR A 609 13.87 19.28 16.87
CA THR A 609 14.96 18.58 17.59
C THR A 609 14.47 17.26 18.20
N PHE A 610 15.25 16.19 18.04
CA PHE A 610 14.95 14.83 18.52
C PHE A 610 16.11 14.28 19.37
N HIS A 611 15.86 14.05 20.67
CA HIS A 611 16.87 13.55 21.63
C HIS A 611 16.99 12.01 21.67
N ASP A 612 16.12 11.30 20.96
CA ASP A 612 15.99 9.84 20.94
C ASP A 612 16.23 9.23 19.54
N TYR A 613 16.83 10.02 18.64
CA TYR A 613 16.95 9.80 17.20
C TYR A 613 17.50 8.42 16.78
N GLN A 614 18.36 7.81 17.59
CA GLN A 614 19.06 6.55 17.27
C GLN A 614 18.09 5.37 17.02
N ASN A 615 16.96 5.32 17.73
CA ASN A 615 16.02 4.19 17.74
C ASN A 615 14.66 4.49 17.07
N ILE A 616 14.53 5.63 16.40
CA ILE A 616 13.25 6.11 15.85
C ILE A 616 13.36 6.38 14.35
N LEU A 617 12.24 6.30 13.64
CA LEU A 617 12.12 6.78 12.26
C LEU A 617 11.95 8.30 12.28
N ILE A 618 12.67 9.03 11.42
CA ILE A 618 12.46 10.47 11.20
C ILE A 618 12.33 10.72 9.69
N MET A 619 11.09 10.90 9.28
CA MET A 619 10.50 11.25 7.98
C MET A 619 10.64 12.68 7.46
N PRO A 620 11.16 13.00 6.26
CA PRO A 620 10.49 14.03 5.47
C PRO A 620 9.08 13.55 5.09
N SER A 621 8.09 14.43 5.18
CA SER A 621 6.71 14.16 4.74
C SER A 621 6.20 15.36 3.95
N THR A 622 6.19 15.22 2.63
CA THR A 622 5.72 16.24 1.68
C THR A 622 4.62 15.66 0.79
N LEU A 623 3.65 16.49 0.40
CA LEU A 623 2.49 16.05 -0.38
C LEU A 623 1.93 17.20 -1.22
N ASN A 624 1.66 16.95 -2.49
CA ASN A 624 0.92 17.83 -3.40
C ASN A 624 -0.56 17.42 -3.53
N SER A 625 -1.37 18.23 -4.23
CA SER A 625 -2.80 17.95 -4.48
C SER A 625 -3.08 16.74 -5.38
N ASP A 626 -2.04 16.21 -6.00
CA ASP A 626 -2.08 15.07 -6.90
C ASP A 626 -1.55 13.79 -6.20
N LEU A 627 -1.38 13.89 -4.87
CA LEU A 627 -1.02 12.85 -3.90
C LEU A 627 0.40 12.27 -4.02
N PHE A 628 1.29 12.95 -4.74
CA PHE A 628 2.72 12.65 -4.78
C PHE A 628 3.54 13.54 -3.82
N PRO A 629 4.72 13.07 -3.38
CA PRO A 629 5.74 13.92 -2.75
C PRO A 629 6.17 15.08 -3.65
N LEU A 630 6.76 16.12 -3.05
CA LEU A 630 7.47 17.14 -3.82
C LEU A 630 8.77 16.55 -4.38
N SER A 631 8.93 16.55 -5.71
CA SER A 631 10.12 16.01 -6.39
C SER A 631 11.37 16.88 -6.23
N GLU A 632 11.21 18.20 -6.19
CA GLU A 632 12.31 19.17 -6.26
C GLU A 632 12.10 20.40 -5.35
N ASN A 633 13.12 21.26 -5.28
CA ASN A 633 13.10 22.61 -4.69
C ASN A 633 12.98 22.67 -3.15
N TRP A 634 13.29 21.55 -2.47
CA TRP A 634 13.42 21.48 -1.01
C TRP A 634 14.70 20.74 -0.56
N THR A 635 15.13 20.96 0.69
CA THR A 635 16.26 20.29 1.34
C THR A 635 15.84 19.61 2.65
N TYR A 636 16.65 18.66 3.11
CA TYR A 636 16.49 17.96 4.39
C TYR A 636 17.87 17.81 5.05
N ASP A 637 18.09 18.60 6.10
CA ASP A 637 19.40 18.80 6.69
C ASP A 637 19.44 18.22 8.11
N GLU A 638 20.33 17.25 8.35
CA GLU A 638 20.49 16.54 9.63
C GLU A 638 21.75 17.01 10.37
N HIS A 639 21.58 17.87 11.38
CA HIS A 639 22.67 18.27 12.28
C HIS A 639 22.72 17.32 13.48
N VAL A 640 23.54 16.28 13.37
CA VAL A 640 23.70 15.24 14.41
C VAL A 640 24.68 15.71 15.49
N HIS A 641 24.22 15.68 16.74
CA HIS A 641 25.00 15.90 17.95
C HIS A 641 25.03 14.61 18.81
N ASN A 642 25.79 14.62 19.91
CA ASN A 642 26.00 13.42 20.73
C ASN A 642 24.70 12.90 21.40
N ASP A 643 23.79 13.81 21.76
CA ASP A 643 22.57 13.56 22.54
C ASP A 643 21.28 13.90 21.78
N HIS A 644 21.38 14.48 20.58
CA HIS A 644 20.22 14.86 19.76
C HIS A 644 20.57 14.98 18.27
N VAL A 645 19.56 14.97 17.41
CA VAL A 645 19.66 15.51 16.04
C VAL A 645 18.74 16.72 15.93
N HIS A 646 19.22 17.77 15.28
CA HIS A 646 18.40 18.88 14.82
C HIS A 646 18.13 18.70 13.32
N ILE A 647 16.84 18.70 12.94
CA ILE A 647 16.36 18.52 11.58
C ILE A 647 15.89 19.87 11.06
N SER A 648 16.36 20.27 9.89
CA SER A 648 15.80 21.40 9.14
C SER A 648 15.25 20.92 7.80
N MET A 649 14.07 21.42 7.43
CA MET A 649 13.45 21.23 6.12
C MET A 649 13.18 22.59 5.50
N ASN A 650 13.79 22.86 4.36
CA ASN A 650 13.70 24.14 3.67
C ASN A 650 13.09 23.95 2.29
N LEU A 651 12.19 24.83 1.88
CA LEU A 651 11.64 24.94 0.53
C LEU A 651 11.89 26.37 0.05
N ASN A 652 12.52 26.52 -1.12
CA ASN A 652 13.13 27.79 -1.55
C ASN A 652 12.67 28.28 -2.93
N ASN A 653 11.56 27.75 -3.45
CA ASN A 653 10.97 28.17 -4.73
C ASN A 653 9.44 28.35 -4.60
N ASN A 654 8.81 28.91 -5.64
CA ASN A 654 7.39 29.18 -5.71
C ASN A 654 6.58 27.88 -5.87
N THR A 655 6.11 27.30 -4.77
CA THR A 655 5.32 26.06 -4.77
C THR A 655 3.84 26.36 -4.53
N ASN A 656 2.99 25.86 -5.43
CA ASN A 656 1.53 25.86 -5.30
C ASN A 656 1.00 24.44 -5.02
N ASN A 657 -0.33 24.27 -4.93
CA ASN A 657 -0.96 22.94 -4.76
C ASN A 657 -0.43 22.12 -3.56
N LEU A 658 0.19 22.79 -2.58
CA LEU A 658 0.77 22.12 -1.42
C LEU A 658 -0.36 21.56 -0.54
N VAL A 659 -0.27 20.29 -0.19
CA VAL A 659 -1.15 19.64 0.79
C VAL A 659 -0.44 19.52 2.13
N THR A 660 0.85 19.16 2.12
CA THR A 660 1.65 19.01 3.33
C THR A 660 3.13 19.28 3.08
N PHE A 661 3.79 19.95 4.02
CA PHE A 661 5.23 20.03 4.13
C PHE A 661 5.60 19.93 5.61
N GLY A 662 6.33 18.89 6.02
CA GLY A 662 6.61 18.65 7.43
C GLY A 662 7.49 17.44 7.70
N ILE A 663 7.74 17.22 9.00
CA ILE A 663 8.53 16.12 9.55
C ILE A 663 7.56 15.14 10.23
N TYR A 664 7.70 13.85 9.93
CA TYR A 664 6.92 12.77 10.57
C TYR A 664 7.85 11.77 11.26
N SER A 665 7.49 11.28 12.45
CA SER A 665 8.34 10.37 13.21
C SER A 665 7.51 9.36 14.01
N ARG A 666 7.97 8.11 14.05
CA ARG A 666 7.45 7.07 14.95
C ARG A 666 8.53 6.72 15.96
N TYR A 667 8.14 6.65 17.24
CA TYR A 667 9.00 6.14 18.31
C TYR A 667 8.31 5.01 19.09
N ASP A 668 9.05 3.98 19.48
CA ASP A 668 8.52 2.92 20.34
C ASP A 668 8.58 3.33 21.81
N ASN A 669 7.41 3.38 22.43
CA ASN A 669 7.24 3.81 23.83
C ASN A 669 7.61 2.64 24.77
N LYS A 670 8.91 2.37 24.93
CA LYS A 670 9.50 1.21 25.66
C LYS A 670 9.27 1.22 27.19
N ASN A 671 8.18 1.82 27.66
CA ASN A 671 7.64 1.60 29.02
C ASN A 671 7.07 0.18 29.20
N SER A 672 6.78 -0.54 28.10
CA SER A 672 6.56 -2.00 28.08
C SER A 672 7.89 -2.79 28.14
N ALA A 673 8.71 -2.53 29.16
CA ALA A 673 10.00 -3.19 29.39
C ALA A 673 9.85 -4.62 29.95
N SER A 674 9.16 -5.50 29.21
CA SER A 674 8.86 -6.89 29.60
C SER A 674 9.04 -7.84 28.42
N GLY A 675 10.09 -8.66 28.44
CA GLY A 675 10.53 -9.49 27.33
C GLY A 675 12.05 -9.57 27.28
N ALA A 676 12.68 -9.02 26.23
CA ALA A 676 14.14 -9.05 26.01
C ALA A 676 14.99 -8.65 27.24
N ALA A 677 14.61 -7.60 27.99
CA ALA A 677 15.31 -7.19 29.20
C ALA A 677 15.24 -8.23 30.33
N PHE A 678 14.07 -8.88 30.48
CA PHE A 678 13.87 -9.98 31.44
C PHE A 678 14.71 -11.20 31.05
N ASN A 679 14.74 -11.56 29.76
CA ASN A 679 15.55 -12.65 29.24
C ASN A 679 17.05 -12.38 29.42
N ALA A 680 17.53 -11.17 29.12
CA ALA A 680 18.93 -10.78 29.32
C ALA A 680 19.36 -10.87 30.79
N ILE A 681 18.54 -10.35 31.72
CA ILE A 681 18.77 -10.46 33.16
C ILE A 681 18.73 -11.93 33.61
N TYR A 682 17.79 -12.73 33.13
CA TYR A 682 17.67 -14.15 33.45
C TYR A 682 18.90 -14.94 32.99
N TYR A 683 19.38 -14.75 31.75
CA TYR A 683 20.60 -15.39 31.26
C TYR A 683 21.84 -14.95 32.03
N PHE A 684 21.95 -13.67 32.41
CA PHE A 684 23.07 -13.18 33.21
C PHE A 684 23.08 -13.77 34.63
N ILE A 685 21.91 -13.87 35.27
CA ILE A 685 21.75 -14.55 36.57
C ILE A 685 22.05 -16.05 36.45
N ALA A 686 21.54 -16.73 35.42
CA ALA A 686 21.80 -18.15 35.19
C ALA A 686 23.30 -18.42 34.97
N LEU A 687 23.99 -17.56 34.20
CA LEU A 687 25.44 -17.64 34.01
C LEU A 687 26.20 -17.44 35.33
N LEU A 688 25.83 -16.44 36.14
CA LEU A 688 26.44 -16.19 37.45
C LEU A 688 26.21 -17.36 38.42
N VAL A 689 25.00 -17.93 38.47
CA VAL A 689 24.69 -19.11 39.28
C VAL A 689 25.51 -20.32 38.82
N HIS A 690 25.65 -20.54 37.51
CA HIS A 690 26.44 -21.64 36.98
C HIS A 690 27.94 -21.48 37.31
N LEU A 691 28.49 -20.27 37.14
CA LEU A 691 29.88 -19.93 37.51
C LEU A 691 30.13 -20.02 39.02
N TYR A 692 29.12 -19.76 39.85
CA TYR A 692 29.22 -19.89 41.31
C TYR A 692 29.18 -21.35 41.76
N LEU A 693 28.31 -22.17 41.15
CA LEU A 693 28.27 -23.62 41.38
C LEU A 693 29.56 -24.32 40.92
N LEU A 694 30.16 -23.87 39.80
CA LEU A 694 31.47 -24.34 39.32
C LEU A 694 32.65 -23.96 40.24
N LYS A 695 32.45 -23.05 41.22
CA LYS A 695 33.43 -22.73 42.27
C LYS A 695 33.19 -23.46 43.60
N LEU A 696 32.13 -24.28 43.69
CA LEU A 696 31.71 -24.99 44.90
C LEU A 696 31.79 -26.53 44.76
N CYS A 697 32.46 -27.02 43.71
CA CYS A 697 32.72 -28.44 43.44
C CYS A 697 34.22 -28.70 43.34
#